data_AF-A0A1C6DRN1-F1
#
_entry.id   AF-A0A1C6DRN1-F1
#
_cell.length_a   1.000
_cell.length_b   1.000
_cell.length_c   1.000
_cell.angle_alpha   90.00
_cell.angle_beta   90.00
_cell.angle_gamma   90.00
#
_symmetry.space_group_name_H-M   'P 1'
#
loop_
_entity.id
_entity.type
_entity.pdbx_description
1 polymer ?
#
loop_
_entity_poly.entity_id
_entity_poly.type
_entity_poly.pdbx_seq_one_letter_code
_entity_poly.pdbx_strand_id
1 'polypeptide(L)'
;MKVLFVGNSLAYHGEAPELGWYGNHGMAASSKENDFVHVLTRMIEAKCGPVETMVAGGVKVEREPAAVTAEDFAHLRAFDPDIIVARLCENVPVGQLEAFGKAYVRMLRAIDPEQNAKIFCTGSYWPSKEADFEIQTAASLCGGIYVPLDAVHGDAFKALGEYAHEGVAAHPNDAGMKAIAGQLFAAIDASGALDPATVYPIPDGEPISGDYQVTVDGQPAGCYTCHVSAMPFNREWPGHQRPYSQGEQASFLYFDMSAPARLTVRPNRAFTEAVLRPLSKGIELTAADGAISFTIRKPGHFSLEIDGRRHNLHIFANPKQAYARTPDTLYFGPGVHKAGPIVLHSGQTLFVDAGAVVKGFVQCVDSSNVRIVGRGILDCAGYDRHVPLIWEEDGLMNLARCENVLVDGVILRDSNWWSITAFNCVNLHYNNVKTIGMWRYNTDGFDFVNCQNVRVTNCFLRNFDDVIVLKGLRVEQNDGASRTPLCYERMNVQNFLVENCVIWCDWGGGLELGAETVADEYCNLVFRNCDILRNDMGALRIHSGDRAVIHHLTYENINVEYSRYDRAPMMQTSDEAKYEPDDMLYTPAVICGWMYCGRWSNDNILGNVYDVTYKNIRVYADEGFGVPPIYFRGASPENRFDRITIDGLYFNGKRLAAADVEIEKNEFTGDITLK
;
A
#
# COMPACT_ATOMS: atom_id res chain seq x y z
N MET A 1 10.80 -1.73 21.08
CA MET A 1 10.98 -2.80 20.08
C MET A 1 10.94 -4.14 20.80
N LYS A 2 10.39 -5.17 20.17
CA LYS A 2 10.27 -6.53 20.71
C LYS A 2 11.03 -7.55 19.85
N VAL A 3 11.88 -8.36 20.46
CA VAL A 3 12.72 -9.37 19.76
C VAL A 3 12.40 -10.77 20.29
N LEU A 4 11.91 -11.64 19.42
CA LEU A 4 11.63 -13.03 19.73
C LEU A 4 12.77 -13.92 19.21
N PHE A 5 13.34 -14.72 20.10
CA PHE A 5 14.28 -15.77 19.77
C PHE A 5 13.57 -17.12 19.80
N VAL A 6 13.65 -17.88 18.72
CA VAL A 6 13.20 -19.27 18.68
C VAL A 6 14.41 -20.15 18.41
N GLY A 7 14.78 -20.97 19.39
CA GLY A 7 16.02 -21.73 19.29
C GLY A 7 16.05 -23.00 20.13
N ASN A 8 17.17 -23.71 20.03
CA ASN A 8 17.48 -24.93 20.77
C ASN A 8 18.42 -24.62 21.95
N SER A 9 19.21 -25.61 22.38
CA SER A 9 20.14 -25.51 23.51
C SER A 9 21.14 -24.35 23.39
N LEU A 10 21.45 -23.90 22.17
CA LEU A 10 22.37 -22.79 21.96
C LEU A 10 21.71 -21.44 22.31
N ALA A 11 20.38 -21.33 22.22
CA ALA A 11 19.63 -20.14 22.63
C ALA A 11 19.26 -20.17 24.11
N TYR A 12 18.87 -21.34 24.62
CA TYR A 12 18.58 -21.56 26.03
C TYR A 12 18.60 -23.05 26.38
N HIS A 13 19.27 -23.41 27.46
CA HIS A 13 19.16 -24.72 28.07
C HIS A 13 19.19 -24.61 29.60
N GLY A 14 18.25 -25.26 30.28
CA GLY A 14 18.24 -25.36 31.73
C GLY A 14 19.37 -26.24 32.27
N GLU A 15 19.49 -26.34 33.59
CA GLU A 15 20.51 -27.17 34.23
C GLU A 15 20.40 -28.65 33.80
N ALA A 16 21.55 -29.26 33.52
CA ALA A 16 21.68 -30.68 33.16
C ALA A 16 22.98 -31.24 33.81
N PRO A 17 22.97 -31.47 35.14
CA PRO A 17 24.16 -31.90 35.88
C PRO A 17 24.82 -33.18 35.33
N GLU A 18 24.03 -34.06 34.72
CA GLU A 18 24.49 -35.28 34.05
C GLU A 18 25.39 -35.02 32.84
N LEU A 19 25.27 -33.85 32.22
CA LEU A 19 26.13 -33.38 31.12
C LEU A 19 27.26 -32.47 31.64
N GLY A 20 27.37 -32.27 32.96
CA GLY A 20 28.26 -31.27 33.55
C GLY A 20 27.84 -29.83 33.25
N TRP A 21 26.56 -29.60 32.92
CA TRP A 21 26.00 -28.28 32.62
C TRP A 21 25.14 -27.78 33.78
N TYR A 22 25.50 -26.62 34.34
CA TYR A 22 24.79 -26.00 35.48
C TYR A 22 24.28 -24.58 35.14
N GLY A 23 24.31 -24.20 33.87
CA GLY A 23 23.82 -22.90 33.41
C GLY A 23 22.31 -22.91 33.16
N ASN A 24 21.75 -21.70 33.01
CA ASN A 24 20.35 -21.50 32.65
C ASN A 24 20.22 -20.43 31.55
N HIS A 25 20.97 -20.67 30.48
CA HIS A 25 21.26 -19.75 29.37
C HIS A 25 21.77 -20.56 28.17
N GLY A 26 22.23 -19.92 27.10
CA GLY A 26 22.78 -20.64 25.94
C GLY A 26 23.92 -21.60 26.34
N MET A 27 23.80 -22.87 25.96
CA MET A 27 24.71 -23.93 26.40
C MET A 27 26.16 -23.67 25.97
N ALA A 28 27.08 -23.94 26.89
CA ALA A 28 28.53 -23.71 26.82
C ALA A 28 29.02 -22.25 26.88
N ALA A 29 28.13 -21.26 26.89
CA ALA A 29 28.52 -19.91 27.29
C ALA A 29 28.89 -19.88 28.78
N SER A 30 29.95 -19.17 29.14
CA SER A 30 30.45 -19.13 30.52
C SER A 30 29.50 -18.43 31.50
N SER A 31 28.59 -17.60 30.99
CA SER A 31 27.55 -16.91 31.74
C SER A 31 26.37 -16.54 30.83
N LYS A 32 25.24 -16.17 31.45
CA LYS A 32 24.07 -15.65 30.73
C LYS A 32 24.43 -14.43 29.90
N GLU A 33 25.28 -13.57 30.42
CA GLU A 33 25.74 -12.36 29.75
C GLU A 33 26.54 -12.67 28.49
N ASN A 34 27.17 -13.84 28.40
CA ASN A 34 28.01 -14.22 27.27
C ASN A 34 27.31 -15.09 26.23
N ASP A 35 26.08 -15.52 26.47
CA ASP A 35 25.31 -16.22 25.43
C ASP A 35 24.95 -15.28 24.26
N PHE A 36 24.68 -15.85 23.09
CA PHE A 36 24.45 -15.04 21.89
C PHE A 36 23.17 -14.20 21.99
N VAL A 37 22.16 -14.65 22.74
CA VAL A 37 20.88 -13.94 22.90
C VAL A 37 21.10 -12.63 23.63
N HIS A 38 21.78 -12.67 24.78
CA HIS A 38 22.06 -11.48 25.59
C HIS A 38 23.12 -10.59 24.95
N VAL A 39 24.13 -11.16 24.29
CA VAL A 39 25.10 -10.38 23.51
C VAL A 39 24.40 -9.61 22.38
N LEU A 40 23.56 -10.28 21.59
CA LEU A 40 22.82 -9.64 20.49
C LEU A 40 21.82 -8.60 21.01
N THR A 41 21.10 -8.91 22.09
CA THR A 41 20.17 -7.97 22.74
C THR A 41 20.89 -6.67 23.11
N ARG A 42 22.05 -6.74 23.77
CA ARG A 42 22.83 -5.54 24.11
C ARG A 42 23.34 -4.78 22.88
N MET A 43 23.69 -5.48 21.81
CA MET A 43 24.08 -4.83 20.55
C MET A 43 22.92 -4.05 19.93
N ILE A 44 21.71 -4.64 19.92
CA ILE A 44 20.48 -4.00 19.46
C ILE A 44 20.14 -2.79 20.35
N GLU A 45 20.21 -2.95 21.67
CA GLU A 45 19.90 -1.88 22.62
C GLU A 45 20.86 -0.69 22.50
N ALA A 46 22.14 -0.95 22.26
CA ALA A 46 23.12 0.10 22.01
C ALA A 46 22.81 0.92 20.75
N LYS A 47 22.08 0.35 19.78
CA LYS A 47 21.70 1.02 18.53
C LYS A 47 20.37 1.77 18.62
N CYS A 48 19.34 1.15 19.20
CA CYS A 48 17.95 1.64 19.13
C CYS A 48 17.28 1.88 20.49
N GLY A 49 18.01 1.74 21.60
CA GLY A 49 17.47 1.85 22.95
C GLY A 49 16.86 0.54 23.48
N PRO A 50 16.28 0.55 24.68
CA PRO A 50 15.82 -0.66 25.36
C PRO A 50 14.85 -1.50 24.51
N VAL A 51 15.02 -2.82 24.56
CA VAL A 51 14.15 -3.77 23.84
C VAL A 51 13.56 -4.80 24.79
N GLU A 52 12.36 -5.26 24.49
CA GLU A 52 11.75 -6.39 25.17
C GLU A 52 12.17 -7.68 24.44
N THR A 53 12.61 -8.70 25.19
CA THR A 53 13.06 -9.96 24.59
C THR A 53 12.30 -11.16 25.14
N MET A 54 12.05 -12.12 24.26
CA MET A 54 11.47 -13.42 24.62
C MET A 54 12.29 -14.53 23.98
N VAL A 55 12.54 -15.61 24.72
CA VAL A 55 13.20 -16.81 24.20
C VAL A 55 12.21 -17.97 24.27
N ALA A 56 11.97 -18.63 23.15
CA ALA A 56 11.08 -19.77 23.01
C ALA A 56 11.84 -20.99 22.49
N GLY A 57 11.45 -22.17 22.97
CA GLY A 57 12.05 -23.44 22.55
C GLY A 57 11.53 -23.88 21.18
N GLY A 58 12.43 -24.17 20.25
CA GLY A 58 12.12 -24.72 18.92
C GLY A 58 12.47 -26.21 18.76
N VAL A 59 12.86 -26.91 19.83
CA VAL A 59 13.38 -28.29 19.78
C VAL A 59 12.41 -29.28 19.13
N LYS A 60 11.08 -29.08 19.27
CA LYS A 60 10.06 -29.91 18.60
C LYS A 60 10.20 -29.88 17.08
N VAL A 61 10.58 -28.72 16.52
CA VAL A 61 10.82 -28.55 15.07
C VAL A 61 11.98 -29.42 14.61
N GLU A 62 12.99 -29.62 15.45
CA GLU A 62 14.16 -30.41 15.08
C GLU A 62 13.96 -31.91 15.26
N ARG A 63 13.34 -32.32 16.39
CA ARG A 63 13.25 -33.74 16.80
C ARG A 63 12.00 -34.45 16.28
N GLU A 64 10.91 -33.71 16.10
CA GLU A 64 9.60 -34.25 15.69
C GLU A 64 8.95 -33.39 14.58
N PRO A 65 9.67 -33.04 13.49
CA PRO A 65 9.19 -32.09 12.48
C PRO A 65 7.86 -32.47 11.84
N ALA A 66 7.60 -33.77 11.67
CA ALA A 66 6.34 -34.27 11.12
C ALA A 66 5.13 -34.03 12.03
N ALA A 67 5.35 -33.84 13.34
CA ALA A 67 4.31 -33.62 14.35
C ALA A 67 4.10 -32.13 14.68
N VAL A 68 4.84 -31.21 14.06
CA VAL A 68 4.70 -29.77 14.28
C VAL A 68 3.41 -29.24 13.65
N THR A 69 2.60 -28.60 14.48
CA THR A 69 1.34 -27.94 14.15
C THR A 69 1.45 -26.42 14.37
N ALA A 70 0.45 -25.64 13.93
CA ALA A 70 0.47 -24.20 14.14
C ALA A 70 0.21 -23.82 15.61
N GLU A 71 -0.57 -24.64 16.32
CA GLU A 71 -0.97 -24.49 17.71
C GLU A 71 0.24 -24.51 18.65
N ASP A 72 1.29 -25.27 18.29
CA ASP A 72 2.53 -25.37 19.06
C ASP A 72 3.18 -24.00 19.29
N PHE A 73 3.01 -23.06 18.36
CA PHE A 73 3.66 -21.74 18.39
C PHE A 73 2.67 -20.57 18.41
N ALA A 74 1.36 -20.81 18.27
CA ALA A 74 0.34 -19.76 18.20
C ALA A 74 0.34 -18.84 19.46
N HIS A 75 0.71 -19.36 20.62
CA HIS A 75 0.82 -18.58 21.86
C HIS A 75 1.87 -17.46 21.79
N LEU A 76 2.90 -17.60 20.94
CA LEU A 76 3.95 -16.60 20.76
C LEU A 76 3.46 -15.36 19.99
N ARG A 77 2.32 -15.44 19.29
CA ARG A 77 1.69 -14.29 18.62
C ARG A 77 1.40 -13.14 19.58
N ALA A 78 1.03 -13.47 20.82
CA ALA A 78 0.70 -12.47 21.84
C ALA A 78 1.89 -11.59 22.22
N PHE A 79 3.12 -12.06 21.97
CA PHE A 79 4.31 -11.25 22.15
C PHE A 79 4.40 -10.13 21.11
N ASP A 80 3.84 -10.33 19.91
CA ASP A 80 3.79 -9.35 18.82
C ASP A 80 5.19 -8.79 18.44
N PRO A 81 6.13 -9.67 18.03
CA PRO A 81 7.53 -9.30 17.81
C PRO A 81 7.72 -8.36 16.61
N ASP A 82 8.67 -7.43 16.73
CA ASP A 82 9.14 -6.62 15.59
C ASP A 82 10.26 -7.36 14.82
N ILE A 83 11.02 -8.21 15.54
CA ILE A 83 12.10 -9.04 15.00
C ILE A 83 11.93 -10.48 15.51
N ILE A 84 12.06 -11.45 14.61
CA ILE A 84 12.15 -12.88 14.94
C ILE A 84 13.53 -13.38 14.54
N VAL A 85 14.27 -13.96 15.49
CA VAL A 85 15.51 -14.68 15.25
C VAL A 85 15.25 -16.17 15.44
N ALA A 86 15.33 -16.94 14.36
CA ALA A 86 15.12 -18.38 14.38
C ALA A 86 16.46 -19.12 14.16
N ARG A 87 16.87 -19.92 15.15
CA ARG A 87 18.16 -20.61 15.18
C ARG A 87 17.98 -22.07 15.59
N LEU A 88 17.84 -22.94 14.59
CA LEU A 88 17.51 -24.35 14.73
C LEU A 88 18.13 -25.11 13.56
N CYS A 89 18.54 -26.36 13.79
CA CYS A 89 18.82 -27.45 12.85
C CYS A 89 19.79 -28.46 13.45
N GLU A 90 20.50 -28.06 14.51
CA GLU A 90 21.53 -28.83 15.20
C GLU A 90 21.09 -30.25 15.58
N ASN A 91 19.81 -30.43 15.93
CA ASN A 91 19.27 -31.74 16.36
C ASN A 91 18.54 -32.52 15.25
N VAL A 92 18.64 -32.12 13.98
CA VAL A 92 17.88 -32.73 12.87
C VAL A 92 18.66 -33.89 12.23
N PRO A 93 18.13 -35.13 12.21
CA PRO A 93 18.73 -36.22 11.46
C PRO A 93 18.70 -35.95 9.95
N VAL A 94 19.75 -36.34 9.21
CA VAL A 94 19.86 -36.13 7.75
C VAL A 94 18.62 -36.60 6.99
N GLY A 95 18.00 -37.72 7.39
CA GLY A 95 16.78 -38.24 6.76
C GLY A 95 15.49 -37.47 7.03
N GLN A 96 15.53 -36.39 7.83
CA GLN A 96 14.35 -35.60 8.21
C GLN A 96 14.43 -34.12 7.77
N LEU A 97 15.47 -33.72 7.04
CA LEU A 97 15.71 -32.31 6.69
C LEU A 97 14.55 -31.67 5.90
N GLU A 98 13.94 -32.40 4.95
CA GLU A 98 12.77 -31.90 4.21
C GLU A 98 11.55 -31.69 5.13
N ALA A 99 11.33 -32.61 6.07
CA ALA A 99 10.25 -32.48 7.05
C ALA A 99 10.51 -31.28 7.98
N PHE A 100 11.77 -31.08 8.37
CA PHE A 100 12.22 -29.92 9.13
C PHE A 100 11.96 -28.61 8.40
N GLY A 101 12.32 -28.47 7.12
CA GLY A 101 12.03 -27.26 6.34
C GLY A 101 10.54 -26.91 6.33
N LYS A 102 9.67 -27.91 6.14
CA LYS A 102 8.20 -27.73 6.22
C LYS A 102 7.73 -27.32 7.61
N ALA A 103 8.29 -27.92 8.67
CA ALA A 103 7.98 -27.57 10.06
C ALA A 103 8.44 -26.16 10.42
N TYR A 104 9.60 -25.74 9.90
CA TYR A 104 10.16 -24.41 10.08
C TYR A 104 9.24 -23.32 9.51
N VAL A 105 8.75 -23.52 8.27
CA VAL A 105 7.77 -22.62 7.65
C VAL A 105 6.47 -22.55 8.46
N ARG A 106 5.97 -23.71 8.94
CA ARG A 106 4.77 -23.76 9.79
C ARG A 106 4.97 -22.96 11.08
N MET A 107 6.12 -23.13 11.74
CA MET A 107 6.47 -22.38 12.95
C MET A 107 6.49 -20.86 12.68
N LEU A 108 7.22 -20.39 11.67
CA LEU A 108 7.32 -18.95 11.37
C LEU A 108 5.94 -18.34 11.07
N ARG A 109 5.13 -18.98 10.22
CA ARG A 109 3.77 -18.51 9.90
C ARG A 109 2.81 -18.62 11.08
N ALA A 110 3.06 -19.56 11.99
CA ALA A 110 2.27 -19.67 13.21
C ALA A 110 2.60 -18.57 14.20
N ILE A 111 3.83 -18.05 14.22
CA ILE A 111 4.24 -16.94 15.10
C ILE A 111 3.79 -15.60 14.52
N ASP A 112 3.93 -15.41 13.21
CA ASP A 112 3.67 -14.14 12.54
C ASP A 112 2.88 -14.34 11.24
N PRO A 113 1.57 -14.64 11.33
CA PRO A 113 0.73 -14.90 10.16
C PRO A 113 0.58 -13.68 9.26
N GLU A 114 0.60 -12.48 9.85
CA GLU A 114 0.49 -11.20 9.14
C GLU A 114 1.83 -10.74 8.55
N GLN A 115 2.94 -11.45 8.83
CA GLN A 115 4.30 -11.11 8.40
C GLN A 115 4.74 -9.69 8.82
N ASN A 116 4.40 -9.29 10.05
CA ASN A 116 4.75 -8.00 10.61
C ASN A 116 6.21 -7.89 11.05
N ALA A 117 6.81 -9.01 11.47
CA ALA A 117 8.16 -9.06 11.96
C ALA A 117 9.18 -9.18 10.81
N LYS A 118 10.37 -8.64 11.03
CA LYS A 118 11.54 -9.03 10.24
C LYS A 118 12.12 -10.34 10.78
N ILE A 119 12.19 -11.34 9.92
CA ILE A 119 12.63 -12.69 10.29
C ILE A 119 14.08 -12.90 9.86
N PHE A 120 14.91 -13.41 10.78
CA PHE A 120 16.31 -13.76 10.56
C PHE A 120 16.51 -15.22 10.91
N CYS A 121 16.85 -16.04 9.93
CA CYS A 121 17.06 -17.48 10.09
C CYS A 121 18.55 -17.78 9.95
N THR A 122 19.21 -18.26 11.00
CA THR A 122 20.64 -18.59 10.91
C THR A 122 20.86 -19.94 10.24
N GLY A 123 21.97 -20.09 9.52
CA GLY A 123 22.49 -21.39 9.11
C GLY A 123 22.93 -22.25 10.30
N SER A 124 23.35 -23.46 10.00
CA SER A 124 23.78 -24.43 11.00
C SER A 124 25.13 -24.05 11.61
N TYR A 125 25.24 -24.16 12.94
CA TYR A 125 26.54 -24.06 13.60
C TYR A 125 27.42 -25.28 13.34
N TRP A 126 26.82 -26.46 13.19
CA TRP A 126 27.53 -27.65 12.72
C TRP A 126 27.36 -27.75 11.20
N PRO A 127 28.43 -27.58 10.41
CA PRO A 127 28.31 -27.38 8.96
C PRO A 127 27.45 -28.44 8.27
N SER A 128 26.36 -28.03 7.61
CA SER A 128 25.50 -28.90 6.80
C SER A 128 24.85 -28.08 5.68
N LYS A 129 25.26 -28.34 4.44
CA LYS A 129 24.73 -27.64 3.26
C LYS A 129 23.26 -27.98 3.00
N GLU A 130 22.88 -29.21 3.32
CA GLU A 130 21.53 -29.72 3.15
C GLU A 130 20.57 -29.05 4.14
N ALA A 131 20.98 -28.87 5.40
CA ALA A 131 20.19 -28.14 6.39
C ALA A 131 20.07 -26.65 6.03
N ASP A 132 21.19 -26.02 5.65
CA ASP A 132 21.21 -24.62 5.25
C ASP A 132 20.28 -24.34 4.05
N PHE A 133 20.21 -25.27 3.10
CA PHE A 133 19.27 -25.19 1.97
C PHE A 133 17.80 -25.15 2.41
N GLU A 134 17.42 -26.00 3.36
CA GLU A 134 16.05 -26.02 3.90
C GLU A 134 15.71 -24.74 4.66
N ILE A 135 16.67 -24.22 5.47
CA ILE A 135 16.49 -22.96 6.21
C ILE A 135 16.39 -21.78 5.25
N GLN A 136 17.25 -21.71 4.24
CA GLN A 136 17.21 -20.65 3.23
C GLN A 136 15.88 -20.67 2.46
N THR A 137 15.39 -21.86 2.11
CA THR A 137 14.09 -22.04 1.46
C THR A 137 12.95 -21.57 2.38
N ALA A 138 12.97 -21.97 3.65
CA ALA A 138 11.97 -21.57 4.63
C ALA A 138 11.95 -20.06 4.88
N ALA A 139 13.13 -19.43 5.01
CA ALA A 139 13.29 -17.99 5.12
C ALA A 139 12.67 -17.29 3.91
N SER A 140 13.02 -17.71 2.69
CA SER A 140 12.46 -17.13 1.46
C SER A 140 10.92 -17.24 1.38
N LEU A 141 10.35 -18.39 1.74
CA LEU A 141 8.89 -18.62 1.75
C LEU A 141 8.13 -17.82 2.81
N CYS A 142 8.83 -17.23 3.78
CA CYS A 142 8.26 -16.43 4.86
C CYS A 142 8.74 -14.97 4.83
N GLY A 143 9.42 -14.53 3.76
CA GLY A 143 9.95 -13.16 3.66
C GLY A 143 11.11 -12.86 4.62
N GLY A 144 11.76 -13.87 5.17
CA GLY A 144 12.90 -13.77 6.07
C GLY A 144 14.25 -13.69 5.37
N ILE A 145 15.27 -13.32 6.14
CA ILE A 145 16.67 -13.20 5.73
C ILE A 145 17.44 -14.41 6.28
N TYR A 146 18.11 -15.14 5.38
CA TYR A 146 19.05 -16.18 5.77
C TYR A 146 20.39 -15.55 6.21
N VAL A 147 20.91 -15.98 7.36
CA VAL A 147 22.17 -15.50 7.93
C VAL A 147 23.15 -16.68 7.99
N PRO A 148 24.14 -16.77 7.08
CA PRO A 148 25.12 -17.85 7.10
C PRO A 148 25.95 -17.82 8.39
N LEU A 149 26.50 -18.97 8.81
CA LEU A 149 27.39 -19.07 9.97
C LEU A 149 28.78 -19.64 9.65
N ASP A 150 29.16 -19.71 8.36
CA ASP A 150 30.43 -20.31 7.90
C ASP A 150 31.67 -19.77 8.63
N ALA A 151 31.65 -18.48 8.99
CA ALA A 151 32.76 -17.83 9.70
C ALA A 151 32.91 -18.24 11.18
N VAL A 152 32.01 -19.08 11.73
CA VAL A 152 32.02 -19.52 13.15
C VAL A 152 32.27 -21.03 13.31
N HIS A 153 32.57 -21.78 12.25
CA HIS A 153 32.71 -23.24 12.33
C HIS A 153 34.06 -23.74 12.90
N GLY A 154 35.04 -22.85 13.08
CA GLY A 154 36.38 -23.20 13.55
C GLY A 154 36.46 -23.58 15.05
N ASP A 155 37.46 -24.39 15.42
CA ASP A 155 37.66 -24.86 16.80
C ASP A 155 37.87 -23.75 17.83
N ALA A 156 38.39 -22.59 17.40
CA ALA A 156 38.52 -21.40 18.25
C ALA A 156 37.17 -20.90 18.81
N PHE A 157 36.07 -21.29 18.18
CA PHE A 157 34.72 -20.91 18.56
C PHE A 157 33.99 -21.98 19.37
N LYS A 158 34.65 -23.09 19.73
CA LYS A 158 34.07 -24.19 20.51
C LYS A 158 34.63 -24.19 21.93
N ALA A 159 33.85 -24.68 22.88
CA ALA A 159 34.25 -24.80 24.29
C ALA A 159 35.16 -26.02 24.57
N LEU A 160 36.09 -26.30 23.64
CA LEU A 160 36.99 -27.45 23.73
C LEU A 160 37.91 -27.33 24.93
N GLY A 161 37.88 -28.33 25.82
CA GLY A 161 38.67 -28.35 27.05
C GLY A 161 38.08 -27.53 28.19
N GLU A 162 36.96 -26.83 27.99
CA GLU A 162 36.25 -26.08 29.04
C GLU A 162 35.23 -26.97 29.77
N TYR A 163 34.68 -27.99 29.08
CA TYR A 163 33.71 -28.93 29.63
C TYR A 163 34.16 -30.38 29.41
N ALA A 164 33.90 -31.24 30.40
CA ALA A 164 34.25 -32.66 30.33
C ALA A 164 33.35 -33.45 29.36
N HIS A 165 32.08 -33.05 29.22
CA HIS A 165 31.15 -33.68 28.29
C HIS A 165 31.42 -33.18 26.87
N GLU A 166 31.84 -34.08 25.97
CA GLU A 166 32.22 -33.74 24.59
C GLU A 166 31.11 -33.01 23.83
N GLY A 167 29.85 -33.40 24.06
CA GLY A 167 28.70 -32.74 23.46
C GLY A 167 28.58 -31.27 23.90
N VAL A 168 28.86 -30.96 25.16
CA VAL A 168 28.83 -29.56 25.66
C VAL A 168 30.07 -28.81 25.16
N ALA A 169 31.25 -29.46 25.15
CA ALA A 169 32.48 -28.88 24.64
C ALA A 169 32.42 -28.54 23.13
N ALA A 170 31.59 -29.25 22.36
CA ALA A 170 31.37 -28.99 20.93
C ALA A 170 30.42 -27.80 20.65
N HIS A 171 29.75 -27.25 21.68
CA HIS A 171 28.94 -26.03 21.56
C HIS A 171 29.83 -24.79 21.50
N PRO A 172 29.29 -23.65 21.05
CA PRO A 172 30.07 -22.43 20.97
C PRO A 172 30.48 -21.90 22.35
N ASN A 173 31.76 -21.61 22.51
CA ASN A 173 32.26 -20.85 23.68
C ASN A 173 31.85 -19.37 23.58
N ASP A 174 32.27 -18.54 24.53
CA ASP A 174 31.97 -17.10 24.53
C ASP A 174 32.37 -16.39 23.23
N ALA A 175 33.50 -16.78 22.61
CA ALA A 175 33.92 -16.22 21.34
C ALA A 175 32.99 -16.64 20.19
N GLY A 176 32.56 -17.91 20.17
CA GLY A 176 31.58 -18.42 19.21
C GLY A 176 30.20 -17.78 19.37
N MET A 177 29.71 -17.66 20.60
CA MET A 177 28.45 -16.97 20.93
C MET A 177 28.48 -15.52 20.46
N LYS A 178 29.58 -14.80 20.74
CA LYS A 178 29.77 -13.44 20.27
C LYS A 178 29.85 -13.33 18.75
N ALA A 179 30.49 -14.28 18.08
CA ALA A 179 30.58 -14.30 16.61
C ALA A 179 29.23 -14.56 15.94
N ILE A 180 28.41 -15.47 16.49
CA ILE A 180 27.03 -15.70 16.04
C ILE A 180 26.20 -14.43 16.22
N ALA A 181 26.25 -13.82 17.40
CA ALA A 181 25.55 -12.56 17.68
C ALA A 181 26.01 -11.44 16.72
N GLY A 182 27.31 -11.36 16.42
CA GLY A 182 27.86 -10.38 15.49
C GLY A 182 27.34 -10.53 14.05
N GLN A 183 27.23 -11.75 13.54
CA GLN A 183 26.68 -11.99 12.20
C GLN A 183 25.19 -11.69 12.12
N LEU A 184 24.43 -12.10 13.14
CA LEU A 184 23.02 -11.73 13.27
C LEU A 184 22.84 -10.22 13.34
N PHE A 185 23.61 -9.53 14.19
CA PHE A 185 23.54 -8.07 14.32
C PHE A 185 23.83 -7.38 13.00
N ALA A 186 24.87 -7.81 12.27
CA ALA A 186 25.22 -7.24 10.97
C ALA A 186 24.06 -7.40 9.95
N ALA A 187 23.42 -8.57 9.90
CA ALA A 187 22.27 -8.79 9.03
C ALA A 187 21.06 -7.94 9.43
N ILE A 188 20.78 -7.85 10.74
CA ILE A 188 19.69 -7.06 11.31
C ILE A 188 19.89 -5.57 11.00
N ASP A 189 21.07 -5.02 11.28
CA ASP A 189 21.40 -3.62 11.03
C ASP A 189 21.37 -3.30 9.53
N ALA A 190 21.97 -4.14 8.68
CA ALA A 190 21.97 -3.96 7.23
C ALA A 190 20.56 -3.98 6.60
N SER A 191 19.61 -4.68 7.22
CA SER A 191 18.21 -4.69 6.78
C SER A 191 17.46 -3.38 7.09
N GLY A 192 18.05 -2.49 7.92
CA GLY A 192 17.38 -1.30 8.46
C GLY A 192 16.31 -1.61 9.50
N ALA A 193 16.31 -2.81 10.10
CA ALA A 193 15.37 -3.21 11.17
C ALA A 193 15.49 -2.36 12.45
N LEU A 194 16.63 -1.69 12.62
CA LEU A 194 16.97 -0.88 13.78
C LEU A 194 17.01 0.63 13.46
N ASP A 195 16.78 1.00 12.21
CA ASP A 195 16.82 2.39 11.77
C ASP A 195 15.55 3.11 12.22
N PRO A 196 15.66 4.31 12.82
CA PRO A 196 14.49 5.15 13.04
C PRO A 196 13.91 5.61 11.69
N ALA A 197 12.63 6.00 11.71
CA ALA A 197 12.01 6.64 10.56
C ALA A 197 12.81 7.88 10.11
N THR A 198 12.87 8.08 8.79
CA THR A 198 13.49 9.25 8.17
C THR A 198 12.42 10.29 7.89
N VAL A 199 12.42 11.36 8.67
CA VAL A 199 11.53 12.51 8.50
C VAL A 199 12.23 13.60 7.69
N TYR A 200 11.51 14.19 6.74
CA TYR A 200 12.05 15.25 5.88
C TYR A 200 11.52 16.62 6.32
N PRO A 201 12.40 17.63 6.49
CA PRO A 201 11.96 18.98 6.77
C PRO A 201 11.11 19.55 5.63
N ILE A 202 10.07 20.31 5.98
CA ILE A 202 9.35 21.15 5.02
C ILE A 202 10.31 22.29 4.60
N PRO A 203 10.52 22.54 3.30
CA PRO A 203 11.45 23.56 2.85
C PRO A 203 10.97 24.97 3.20
N ASP A 204 11.93 25.88 3.41
CA ASP A 204 11.64 27.29 3.65
C ASP A 204 10.77 27.88 2.52
N GLY A 205 9.74 28.65 2.90
CA GLY A 205 8.80 29.28 1.98
C GLY A 205 7.59 28.42 1.60
N GLU A 206 7.54 27.14 1.99
CA GLU A 206 6.34 26.31 1.88
C GLU A 206 5.46 26.43 3.15
N PRO A 207 4.13 26.59 3.03
CA PRO A 207 3.25 26.68 4.19
C PRO A 207 3.26 25.40 5.04
N ILE A 208 3.32 25.59 6.37
CA ILE A 208 3.20 24.52 7.35
C ILE A 208 1.80 24.54 7.95
N SER A 209 1.15 23.38 8.01
CA SER A 209 -0.16 23.25 8.65
C SER A 209 -0.05 23.43 10.16
N GLY A 210 -0.98 24.19 10.74
CA GLY A 210 -1.14 24.37 12.18
C GLY A 210 -2.17 23.43 12.82
N ASP A 211 -2.77 22.51 12.05
CA ASP A 211 -3.83 21.63 12.53
C ASP A 211 -3.32 20.56 13.51
N TYR A 212 -2.07 20.11 13.31
CA TYR A 212 -1.48 18.99 14.04
C TYR A 212 -0.01 19.25 14.40
N GLN A 213 0.37 18.85 15.61
CA GLN A 213 1.76 18.64 15.99
C GLN A 213 2.05 17.15 15.95
N VAL A 214 2.98 16.72 15.11
CA VAL A 214 3.28 15.29 14.90
C VAL A 214 4.73 14.99 15.25
N THR A 215 4.96 13.86 15.90
CA THR A 215 6.28 13.25 16.00
C THR A 215 6.27 11.83 15.44
N VAL A 216 7.32 11.45 14.71
CA VAL A 216 7.59 10.08 14.25
C VAL A 216 8.88 9.62 14.92
N ASP A 217 8.81 8.54 15.71
CA ASP A 217 9.90 8.06 16.56
C ASP A 217 10.50 9.17 17.45
N GLY A 218 9.63 10.06 17.94
CA GLY A 218 10.00 11.22 18.76
C GLY A 218 10.62 12.40 17.98
N GLN A 219 10.90 12.24 16.68
CA GLN A 219 11.37 13.32 15.81
C GLN A 219 10.19 14.19 15.37
N PRO A 220 10.26 15.53 15.47
CA PRO A 220 9.22 16.41 14.94
C PRO A 220 9.02 16.22 13.44
N ALA A 221 7.78 16.01 13.01
CA ALA A 221 7.39 15.89 11.61
C ALA A 221 6.41 17.00 11.23
N GLY A 222 6.86 17.90 10.36
CA GLY A 222 6.02 18.97 9.83
C GLY A 222 4.90 18.43 8.95
N CYS A 223 3.74 19.07 9.01
CA CYS A 223 2.61 18.77 8.13
C CYS A 223 2.53 19.82 7.01
N TYR A 224 2.49 19.36 5.77
CA TYR A 224 2.16 20.17 4.61
C TYR A 224 0.67 20.51 4.60
N THR A 225 0.33 21.60 3.92
CA THR A 225 -1.06 21.98 3.65
C THR A 225 -1.49 21.52 2.26
N CYS A 226 -2.77 21.18 2.13
CA CYS A 226 -3.45 20.97 0.86
C CYS A 226 -4.91 21.44 0.96
N HIS A 227 -5.54 21.70 -0.18
CA HIS A 227 -6.96 22.06 -0.24
C HIS A 227 -7.74 20.90 -0.84
N VAL A 228 -8.75 20.39 -0.13
CA VAL A 228 -9.54 19.20 -0.51
C VAL A 228 -11.03 19.56 -0.58
N SER A 229 -11.85 18.66 -1.11
CA SER A 229 -13.30 18.85 -1.11
C SER A 229 -13.85 18.88 0.31
N ALA A 230 -14.67 19.89 0.65
CA ALA A 230 -15.35 19.96 1.94
C ALA A 230 -16.71 19.25 1.92
N MET A 231 -17.28 19.06 0.72
CA MET A 231 -18.64 18.57 0.48
C MET A 231 -18.76 17.95 -0.93
N PRO A 232 -19.57 16.92 -1.15
CA PRO A 232 -19.85 16.35 -2.47
C PRO A 232 -20.89 17.20 -3.22
N PHE A 233 -20.50 18.42 -3.57
CA PHE A 233 -21.33 19.37 -4.31
C PHE A 233 -20.65 19.67 -5.64
N ASN A 234 -21.30 19.35 -6.75
CA ASN A 234 -20.70 19.42 -8.09
C ASN A 234 -21.64 20.05 -9.11
N ARG A 235 -21.09 20.55 -10.22
CA ARG A 235 -21.84 21.05 -11.38
C ARG A 235 -21.17 20.56 -12.66
N GLU A 236 -21.96 20.38 -13.71
CA GLU A 236 -21.42 20.08 -15.03
C GLU A 236 -20.51 21.22 -15.54
N TRP A 237 -19.28 20.87 -15.91
CA TRP A 237 -18.35 21.69 -16.70
C TRP A 237 -18.74 21.64 -18.20
N PRO A 238 -18.49 22.66 -19.07
CA PRO A 238 -17.61 23.83 -18.92
C PRO A 238 -18.24 25.15 -18.46
N GLY A 239 -17.41 26.03 -17.87
CA GLY A 239 -17.71 27.46 -17.71
C GLY A 239 -17.55 28.05 -16.31
N HIS A 240 -17.34 27.23 -15.27
CA HIS A 240 -17.16 27.72 -13.90
C HIS A 240 -16.20 26.84 -13.10
N GLN A 241 -15.11 27.42 -12.61
CA GLN A 241 -14.16 26.74 -11.72
C GLN A 241 -14.77 26.61 -10.33
N ARG A 242 -14.61 25.44 -9.69
CA ARG A 242 -15.11 25.23 -8.33
C ARG A 242 -14.63 26.32 -7.37
N PRO A 243 -15.51 26.94 -6.57
CA PRO A 243 -15.12 27.99 -5.65
C PRO A 243 -14.41 27.43 -4.41
N TYR A 244 -13.43 28.16 -3.89
CA TYR A 244 -12.65 27.78 -2.70
C TYR A 244 -13.53 27.48 -1.47
N SER A 245 -14.69 28.12 -1.35
CA SER A 245 -15.64 27.94 -0.24
C SER A 245 -16.29 26.55 -0.20
N GLN A 246 -16.25 25.80 -1.30
CA GLN A 246 -16.68 24.39 -1.35
C GLN A 246 -15.55 23.41 -1.03
N GLY A 247 -14.33 23.90 -0.90
CA GLY A 247 -13.19 23.14 -0.39
C GLY A 247 -12.86 23.51 1.04
N GLU A 248 -11.88 22.80 1.60
CA GLU A 248 -11.32 23.08 2.91
C GLU A 248 -9.84 22.71 2.96
N GLN A 249 -9.14 23.22 3.97
CA GLN A 249 -7.77 22.83 4.22
C GLN A 249 -7.71 21.44 4.87
N ALA A 250 -6.77 20.62 4.42
CA ALA A 250 -6.36 19.39 5.07
C ALA A 250 -4.83 19.34 5.22
N SER A 251 -4.37 18.42 6.05
CA SER A 251 -2.96 18.23 6.38
C SER A 251 -2.44 16.94 5.79
N PHE A 252 -1.17 16.91 5.40
CA PHE A 252 -0.48 15.65 5.13
C PHE A 252 0.99 15.70 5.55
N LEU A 253 1.56 14.54 5.82
CA LEU A 253 3.00 14.38 6.04
C LEU A 253 3.48 13.09 5.37
N TYR A 254 4.78 13.01 5.13
CA TYR A 254 5.41 11.79 4.65
C TYR A 254 6.75 11.56 5.33
N PHE A 255 7.11 10.29 5.47
CA PHE A 255 8.40 9.85 5.98
C PHE A 255 8.75 8.50 5.35
N ASP A 256 10.02 8.11 5.46
CA ASP A 256 10.49 6.79 5.03
C ASP A 256 10.73 5.91 6.26
N MET A 257 10.40 4.62 6.15
CA MET A 257 10.60 3.65 7.22
C MET A 257 11.15 2.32 6.69
N SER A 258 11.96 1.68 7.51
CA SER A 258 12.43 0.30 7.34
C SER A 258 12.16 -0.57 8.56
N ALA A 259 11.70 0.02 9.67
CA ALA A 259 11.29 -0.62 10.91
C ALA A 259 9.96 0.00 11.37
N PRO A 260 9.21 -0.63 12.28
CA PRO A 260 8.00 -0.06 12.84
C PRO A 260 8.24 1.36 13.38
N ALA A 261 7.38 2.30 12.99
CA ALA A 261 7.48 3.71 13.34
C ALA A 261 6.35 4.09 14.31
N ARG A 262 6.70 4.71 15.44
CA ARG A 262 5.73 5.19 16.44
C ARG A 262 5.36 6.63 16.17
N LEU A 263 4.07 6.88 15.99
CA LEU A 263 3.54 8.22 15.81
C LEU A 263 2.90 8.72 17.09
N THR A 264 3.04 10.02 17.32
CA THR A 264 2.23 10.77 18.28
C THR A 264 1.74 12.03 17.60
N VAL A 265 0.42 12.20 17.56
CA VAL A 265 -0.28 13.29 16.90
C VAL A 265 -1.06 14.07 17.95
N ARG A 266 -0.78 15.35 18.12
CA ARG A 266 -1.58 16.26 18.95
C ARG A 266 -2.35 17.21 18.03
N PRO A 267 -3.66 17.03 17.88
CA PRO A 267 -4.50 18.01 17.20
C PRO A 267 -4.51 19.34 17.94
N ASN A 268 -4.60 20.45 17.21
CA ASN A 268 -4.75 21.80 17.76
C ASN A 268 -6.23 22.16 18.06
N ARG A 269 -7.09 21.15 18.16
CA ARG A 269 -8.49 21.27 18.54
C ARG A 269 -8.88 20.12 19.47
N ALA A 270 -9.88 20.36 20.31
CA ALA A 270 -10.51 19.28 21.05
C ALA A 270 -11.18 18.29 20.09
N PHE A 271 -11.18 17.01 20.45
CA PHE A 271 -11.86 15.97 19.69
C PHE A 271 -12.53 14.97 20.64
N THR A 272 -13.52 14.24 20.14
CA THR A 272 -14.23 13.18 20.89
C THR A 272 -13.83 11.80 20.40
N GLU A 273 -13.61 11.66 19.09
CA GLU A 273 -13.28 10.41 18.44
C GLU A 273 -12.07 10.58 17.52
N ALA A 274 -11.26 9.53 17.43
CA ALA A 274 -10.17 9.42 16.47
C ALA A 274 -10.20 8.04 15.80
N VAL A 275 -10.07 8.02 14.48
CA VAL A 275 -10.05 6.79 13.67
C VAL A 275 -8.87 6.88 12.70
N LEU A 276 -8.09 5.80 12.60
CA LEU A 276 -7.04 5.66 11.61
C LEU A 276 -7.46 4.66 10.54
N ARG A 277 -7.58 5.15 9.31
CA ARG A 277 -7.97 4.36 8.14
C ARG A 277 -6.75 4.05 7.28
N PRO A 278 -6.71 2.90 6.56
CA PRO A 278 -7.77 1.91 6.43
C PRO A 278 -8.03 1.07 7.69
N LEU A 279 -9.30 0.85 8.02
CA LEU A 279 -9.74 -0.01 9.13
C LEU A 279 -9.26 -1.45 8.98
N SER A 280 -9.08 -1.91 7.74
CA SER A 280 -8.53 -3.23 7.42
C SER A 280 -7.13 -3.48 7.99
N LYS A 281 -6.39 -2.42 8.36
CA LYS A 281 -5.06 -2.55 8.97
C LYS A 281 -5.12 -2.84 10.47
N GLY A 282 -6.28 -2.65 11.10
CA GLY A 282 -6.48 -2.98 12.52
C GLY A 282 -5.51 -2.29 13.47
N ILE A 283 -5.05 -1.07 13.14
CA ILE A 283 -4.10 -0.34 13.97
C ILE A 283 -4.84 0.28 15.16
N GLU A 284 -4.47 -0.17 16.35
CA GLU A 284 -5.02 0.37 17.59
C GLU A 284 -4.45 1.75 17.91
N LEU A 285 -5.34 2.66 18.34
CA LEU A 285 -5.01 4.01 18.76
C LEU A 285 -5.10 4.13 20.28
N THR A 286 -4.16 4.85 20.88
CA THR A 286 -4.27 5.30 22.28
C THR A 286 -4.43 6.81 22.30
N ALA A 287 -5.52 7.30 22.87
CA ALA A 287 -5.75 8.74 23.08
C ALA A 287 -5.60 9.09 24.57
N ALA A 288 -4.67 9.98 24.91
CA ALA A 288 -4.44 10.45 26.26
C ALA A 288 -3.94 11.91 26.25
N ASP A 289 -4.40 12.72 27.20
CA ASP A 289 -3.99 14.13 27.35
C ASP A 289 -4.12 14.98 26.06
N GLY A 290 -5.09 14.66 25.20
CA GLY A 290 -5.32 15.33 23.92
C GLY A 290 -4.29 14.98 22.82
N ALA A 291 -3.52 13.91 22.99
CA ALA A 291 -2.65 13.34 21.96
C ALA A 291 -3.11 11.92 21.59
N ILE A 292 -2.88 11.54 20.34
CA ILE A 292 -3.20 10.24 19.75
C ILE A 292 -1.88 9.56 19.41
N SER A 293 -1.65 8.35 19.92
CA SER A 293 -0.44 7.56 19.68
C SER A 293 -0.78 6.20 19.07
N PHE A 294 0.04 5.76 18.13
CA PHE A 294 -0.08 4.47 17.44
C PHE A 294 1.23 4.08 16.75
N THR A 295 1.32 2.84 16.29
CA THR A 295 2.50 2.31 15.59
C THR A 295 2.13 1.85 14.20
N ILE A 296 2.81 2.36 13.19
CA ILE A 296 2.76 1.85 11.83
C ILE A 296 3.88 0.82 11.69
N ARG A 297 3.53 -0.45 11.45
CA ARG A 297 4.50 -1.55 11.35
C ARG A 297 5.07 -1.76 9.96
N LYS A 298 4.28 -1.44 8.93
CA LYS A 298 4.65 -1.61 7.53
C LYS A 298 4.39 -0.31 6.76
N PRO A 299 5.18 -0.04 5.70
CA PRO A 299 4.86 1.03 4.77
C PRO A 299 3.41 0.94 4.26
N GLY A 300 2.79 2.09 4.11
CA GLY A 300 1.40 2.23 3.71
C GLY A 300 0.93 3.67 3.79
N HIS A 301 -0.31 3.89 3.39
CA HIS A 301 -0.94 5.21 3.38
C HIS A 301 -2.14 5.22 4.29
N PHE A 302 -2.23 6.25 5.12
CA PHE A 302 -3.23 6.31 6.17
C PHE A 302 -3.92 7.66 6.23
N SER A 303 -5.12 7.66 6.80
CA SER A 303 -5.88 8.85 7.10
C SER A 303 -6.29 8.83 8.56
N LEU A 304 -5.81 9.80 9.33
CA LEU A 304 -6.22 10.03 10.70
C LEU A 304 -7.33 11.08 10.72
N GLU A 305 -8.51 10.62 11.09
CA GLU A 305 -9.74 11.41 11.15
C GLU A 305 -10.13 11.65 12.60
N ILE A 306 -10.43 12.91 12.92
CA ILE A 306 -10.92 13.29 14.25
C ILE A 306 -12.29 13.95 14.12
N ASP A 307 -13.29 13.33 14.75
CA ASP A 307 -14.71 13.69 14.62
C ASP A 307 -15.20 13.79 13.16
N GLY A 308 -14.70 12.87 12.31
CA GLY A 308 -15.02 12.78 10.89
C GLY A 308 -13.92 13.30 9.96
N ARG A 309 -14.25 13.43 8.67
CA ARG A 309 -13.27 13.64 7.59
C ARG A 309 -12.72 15.06 7.43
N ARG A 310 -13.27 16.03 8.17
CA ARG A 310 -12.98 17.46 8.02
C ARG A 310 -11.64 17.79 8.67
N HIS A 311 -10.78 18.57 7.99
CA HIS A 311 -9.41 18.88 8.45
C HIS A 311 -8.54 17.64 8.74
N ASN A 312 -8.72 16.58 7.96
CA ASN A 312 -8.02 15.29 8.09
C ASN A 312 -6.49 15.40 7.99
N LEU A 313 -5.78 14.51 8.69
CA LEU A 313 -4.34 14.29 8.55
C LEU A 313 -4.06 13.03 7.72
N HIS A 314 -3.47 13.21 6.54
CA HIS A 314 -3.00 12.11 5.69
C HIS A 314 -1.54 11.78 6.01
N ILE A 315 -1.22 10.49 6.11
CA ILE A 315 0.10 10.02 6.56
C ILE A 315 0.63 9.04 5.51
N PHE A 316 1.70 9.43 4.83
CA PHE A 316 2.36 8.60 3.82
C PHE A 316 3.64 7.99 4.40
N ALA A 317 3.54 6.77 4.92
CA ALA A 317 4.65 6.01 5.48
C ALA A 317 5.29 5.17 4.37
N ASN A 318 6.36 5.65 3.77
CA ASN A 318 6.96 5.04 2.59
C ASN A 318 7.99 3.97 2.97
N PRO A 319 8.22 2.96 2.12
CA PRO A 319 9.42 2.14 2.25
C PRO A 319 10.65 3.02 2.03
N LYS A 320 11.68 2.85 2.86
CA LYS A 320 12.98 3.46 2.65
C LYS A 320 13.53 3.02 1.29
N GLN A 321 13.76 3.98 0.39
CA GLN A 321 14.20 3.70 -0.97
C GLN A 321 15.25 4.71 -1.43
N ALA A 322 16.31 4.19 -2.04
CA ALA A 322 17.30 5.02 -2.71
C ALA A 322 16.98 5.13 -4.20
N TYR A 323 16.86 6.36 -4.69
CA TYR A 323 16.69 6.63 -6.13
C TYR A 323 18.03 6.98 -6.76
N ALA A 324 18.39 6.23 -7.80
CA ALA A 324 19.61 6.48 -8.57
C ALA A 324 19.36 7.50 -9.69
N ARG A 325 20.28 8.46 -9.83
CA ARG A 325 20.36 9.34 -11.00
C ARG A 325 20.86 8.55 -12.21
N THR A 326 20.26 8.79 -13.37
CA THR A 326 20.82 8.38 -14.68
C THR A 326 21.68 9.52 -15.25
N PRO A 327 22.52 9.27 -16.28
CA PRO A 327 23.30 10.33 -16.91
C PRO A 327 22.46 11.53 -17.39
N ASP A 328 21.23 11.30 -17.84
CA ASP A 328 20.27 12.33 -18.27
C ASP A 328 19.14 12.47 -17.23
N THR A 329 19.47 13.12 -16.11
CA THR A 329 18.52 13.38 -15.02
C THR A 329 18.26 14.88 -14.87
N LEU A 330 16.98 15.28 -14.96
CA LEU A 330 16.48 16.54 -14.45
C LEU A 330 16.25 16.40 -12.94
N TYR A 331 17.05 17.08 -12.12
CA TYR A 331 17.07 16.90 -10.66
C TYR A 331 16.59 18.14 -9.92
N PHE A 332 15.59 17.95 -9.05
CA PHE A 332 15.12 18.94 -8.08
C PHE A 332 15.40 18.43 -6.66
N GLY A 333 16.37 19.05 -5.97
CA GLY A 333 16.69 18.75 -4.58
C GLY A 333 15.78 19.46 -3.58
N PRO A 334 15.99 19.29 -2.26
CA PRO A 334 15.20 19.96 -1.22
C PRO A 334 15.09 21.47 -1.45
N GLY A 335 13.89 22.03 -1.30
CA GLY A 335 13.60 23.44 -1.57
C GLY A 335 12.34 23.66 -2.41
N VAL A 336 11.88 24.91 -2.49
CA VAL A 336 10.78 25.32 -3.37
C VAL A 336 11.33 25.76 -4.73
N HIS A 337 10.89 25.12 -5.81
CA HIS A 337 11.31 25.38 -7.19
C HIS A 337 10.13 25.85 -8.03
N LYS A 338 10.36 26.80 -8.93
CA LYS A 338 9.35 27.27 -9.90
C LYS A 338 9.78 26.85 -11.30
N ALA A 339 9.43 25.63 -11.68
CA ALA A 339 9.91 25.01 -12.91
C ALA A 339 9.08 25.39 -14.14
N GLY A 340 7.77 25.61 -13.97
CA GLY A 340 6.89 25.71 -15.14
C GLY A 340 6.62 24.35 -15.77
N PRO A 341 6.34 24.30 -17.09
CA PRO A 341 6.24 23.05 -17.83
C PRO A 341 7.56 22.28 -17.80
N ILE A 342 7.51 21.00 -17.44
CA ILE A 342 8.64 20.07 -17.47
C ILE A 342 8.39 19.07 -18.59
N VAL A 343 9.06 19.27 -19.73
CA VAL A 343 8.95 18.37 -20.89
C VAL A 343 10.02 17.29 -20.80
N LEU A 344 9.59 16.03 -20.82
CA LEU A 344 10.47 14.86 -20.76
C LEU A 344 10.54 14.15 -22.12
N HIS A 345 11.75 13.68 -22.45
CA HIS A 345 12.06 12.93 -23.67
C HIS A 345 12.58 11.53 -23.35
N SER A 346 12.69 10.69 -24.39
CA SER A 346 13.17 9.32 -24.28
C SER A 346 14.48 9.18 -23.49
N GLY A 347 14.53 8.23 -22.55
CA GLY A 347 15.70 7.93 -21.74
C GLY A 347 15.93 8.86 -20.53
N GLN A 348 15.13 9.91 -20.37
CA GLN A 348 15.32 10.88 -19.28
C GLN A 348 14.73 10.41 -17.96
N THR A 349 15.36 10.87 -16.87
CA THR A 349 14.83 10.77 -15.52
C THR A 349 14.46 12.16 -15.00
N LEU A 350 13.23 12.36 -14.54
CA LEU A 350 12.88 13.43 -13.62
C LEU A 350 13.02 12.91 -12.18
N PHE A 351 13.90 13.51 -11.39
CA PHE A 351 14.07 13.16 -9.98
C PHE A 351 13.69 14.34 -9.09
N VAL A 352 12.55 14.21 -8.40
CA VAL A 352 12.03 15.16 -7.42
C VAL A 352 12.31 14.64 -6.00
N ASP A 353 13.43 15.07 -5.43
CA ASP A 353 13.95 14.52 -4.18
C ASP A 353 13.08 14.87 -2.96
N ALA A 354 13.26 14.12 -1.88
CA ALA A 354 12.54 14.37 -0.63
C ALA A 354 12.79 15.81 -0.13
N GLY A 355 11.72 16.51 0.24
CA GLY A 355 11.79 17.90 0.68
C GLY A 355 11.81 18.92 -0.47
N ALA A 356 11.75 18.47 -1.73
CA ALA A 356 11.53 19.34 -2.88
C ALA A 356 10.02 19.62 -3.05
N VAL A 357 9.68 20.87 -3.37
CA VAL A 357 8.35 21.28 -3.85
C VAL A 357 8.52 22.00 -5.17
N VAL A 358 8.10 21.37 -6.27
CA VAL A 358 8.30 21.86 -7.63
C VAL A 358 6.96 22.37 -8.17
N LYS A 359 6.84 23.68 -8.28
CA LYS A 359 5.69 24.35 -8.88
C LYS A 359 5.78 24.21 -10.41
N GLY A 360 4.86 23.46 -11.00
CA GLY A 360 4.89 23.11 -12.41
C GLY A 360 4.08 21.85 -12.72
N PHE A 361 4.17 21.38 -13.96
CA PHE A 361 3.49 20.18 -14.46
C PHE A 361 4.37 19.44 -15.46
N VAL A 362 4.14 18.14 -15.61
CA VAL A 362 4.96 17.26 -16.46
C VAL A 362 4.24 16.97 -17.77
N GLN A 363 4.98 17.04 -18.86
CA GLN A 363 4.53 16.64 -20.19
C GLN A 363 5.52 15.64 -20.80
N CYS A 364 5.01 14.55 -21.34
CA CYS A 364 5.84 13.57 -22.02
C CYS A 364 5.07 12.96 -23.19
N VAL A 365 5.63 13.08 -24.39
CA VAL A 365 4.94 12.74 -25.62
C VAL A 365 5.91 11.99 -26.53
N ASP A 366 5.44 10.95 -27.21
CA ASP A 366 6.22 10.18 -28.20
C ASP A 366 7.58 9.73 -27.67
N SER A 367 7.62 9.26 -26.42
CA SER A 367 8.85 9.02 -25.68
C SER A 367 8.91 7.63 -25.05
N SER A 368 10.12 7.08 -24.94
CA SER A 368 10.32 5.74 -24.36
C SER A 368 11.39 5.72 -23.27
N ASN A 369 11.26 4.81 -22.31
CA ASN A 369 12.23 4.61 -21.22
C ASN A 369 12.37 5.84 -20.33
N VAL A 370 11.23 6.42 -19.91
CA VAL A 370 11.17 7.61 -19.06
C VAL A 370 10.99 7.21 -17.61
N ARG A 371 11.65 7.93 -16.70
CA ARG A 371 11.53 7.73 -15.25
C ARG A 371 11.13 9.03 -14.56
N ILE A 372 10.14 8.99 -13.68
CA ILE A 372 9.75 10.10 -12.81
C ILE A 372 9.78 9.57 -11.38
N VAL A 373 10.77 9.96 -10.60
CA VAL A 373 11.08 9.31 -9.32
C VAL A 373 11.29 10.30 -8.19
N GLY A 374 11.14 9.82 -6.95
CA GLY A 374 11.54 10.54 -5.74
C GLY A 374 10.47 10.56 -4.67
N ARG A 375 10.58 11.49 -3.73
CA ARG A 375 9.65 11.65 -2.59
C ARG A 375 9.10 13.07 -2.49
N GLY A 376 9.57 13.99 -3.33
CA GLY A 376 9.11 15.37 -3.32
C GLY A 376 7.77 15.57 -4.03
N ILE A 377 7.36 16.82 -4.06
CA ILE A 377 6.01 17.26 -4.43
C ILE A 377 6.07 17.98 -5.78
N LEU A 378 5.30 17.51 -6.75
CA LEU A 378 4.91 18.25 -7.94
C LEU A 378 3.59 18.98 -7.64
N ASP A 379 3.53 20.28 -7.89
CA ASP A 379 2.44 21.14 -7.42
C ASP A 379 1.93 22.09 -8.50
N CYS A 380 0.63 21.99 -8.79
CA CYS A 380 -0.06 22.76 -9.83
C CYS A 380 -1.02 23.84 -9.27
N ALA A 381 -0.94 24.17 -7.97
CA ALA A 381 -1.83 25.13 -7.33
C ALA A 381 -1.92 26.51 -8.01
N GLY A 382 -0.80 26.99 -8.57
CA GLY A 382 -0.68 28.31 -9.19
C GLY A 382 -1.08 28.39 -10.67
N TYR A 383 -1.59 27.31 -11.26
CA TYR A 383 -1.97 27.27 -12.67
C TYR A 383 -3.48 27.27 -12.81
N ASP A 384 -3.99 28.25 -13.56
CA ASP A 384 -5.39 28.27 -13.97
C ASP A 384 -5.66 27.18 -15.01
N ARG A 385 -6.93 26.80 -15.14
CA ARG A 385 -7.42 25.88 -16.18
C ARG A 385 -7.44 26.62 -17.52
N HIS A 386 -6.55 26.30 -18.46
CA HIS A 386 -6.41 26.95 -19.77
C HIS A 386 -6.22 25.93 -20.90
N VAL A 387 -7.27 25.67 -21.67
CA VAL A 387 -7.19 24.97 -22.96
C VAL A 387 -6.65 25.98 -24.00
N PRO A 388 -5.48 25.83 -24.69
CA PRO A 388 -4.73 24.61 -25.01
C PRO A 388 -3.20 24.67 -24.76
N LEU A 389 -2.59 23.53 -24.38
CA LEU A 389 -1.17 23.25 -24.64
C LEU A 389 -1.05 22.33 -25.86
N ILE A 390 0.17 21.87 -26.17
CA ILE A 390 0.55 21.08 -27.38
C ILE A 390 -0.36 19.84 -27.60
N TRP A 391 -1.11 19.45 -26.57
CA TRP A 391 -2.28 18.59 -26.53
C TRP A 391 -3.35 19.34 -25.72
N GLU A 392 -4.61 19.34 -26.14
CA GLU A 392 -5.69 20.25 -25.65
C GLU A 392 -6.05 20.13 -24.14
N GLU A 393 -5.24 19.46 -23.30
CA GLU A 393 -5.58 19.17 -21.90
C GLU A 393 -4.55 19.73 -20.88
N ASP A 394 -5.10 20.39 -19.87
CA ASP A 394 -4.47 20.75 -18.60
C ASP A 394 -4.12 19.49 -17.79
N GLY A 395 -3.54 19.62 -16.59
CA GLY A 395 -3.23 18.49 -15.71
C GLY A 395 -1.80 18.51 -15.18
N LEU A 396 -1.55 17.75 -14.13
CA LEU A 396 -0.28 17.78 -13.41
C LEU A 396 0.77 16.87 -14.05
N MET A 397 0.34 15.75 -14.64
CA MET A 397 1.20 14.83 -15.39
C MET A 397 0.46 14.28 -16.62
N ASN A 398 0.93 14.67 -17.81
CA ASN A 398 0.30 14.27 -19.06
C ASN A 398 1.27 13.44 -19.92
N LEU A 399 0.93 12.17 -20.14
CA LEU A 399 1.67 11.23 -20.97
C LEU A 399 0.87 10.90 -22.23
N ALA A 400 1.51 10.92 -23.40
CA ALA A 400 0.86 10.52 -24.64
C ALA A 400 1.79 9.73 -25.56
N ARG A 401 1.35 8.55 -26.00
CA ARG A 401 2.10 7.65 -26.90
C ARG A 401 3.49 7.31 -26.37
N CYS A 402 3.58 7.10 -25.06
CA CYS A 402 4.82 6.72 -24.41
C CYS A 402 4.93 5.21 -24.20
N GLU A 403 6.16 4.72 -24.15
CA GLU A 403 6.47 3.31 -23.89
C GLU A 403 7.49 3.14 -22.75
N ASN A 404 7.28 2.17 -21.86
CA ASN A 404 8.24 1.87 -20.78
C ASN A 404 8.46 3.08 -19.86
N VAL A 405 7.40 3.53 -19.19
CA VAL A 405 7.45 4.66 -18.24
C VAL A 405 7.34 4.15 -16.81
N LEU A 406 8.27 4.58 -15.95
CA LEU A 406 8.24 4.34 -14.51
C LEU A 406 7.94 5.66 -13.78
N VAL A 407 6.91 5.66 -12.95
CA VAL A 407 6.63 6.75 -11.99
C VAL A 407 6.66 6.16 -10.59
N ASP A 408 7.61 6.60 -9.75
CA ASP A 408 7.86 5.97 -8.45
C ASP A 408 8.04 7.01 -7.33
N GLY A 409 7.09 7.03 -6.39
CA GLY A 409 7.24 7.69 -5.10
C GLY A 409 6.80 9.16 -5.00
N VAL A 410 6.64 9.86 -6.11
CA VAL A 410 6.32 11.30 -6.13
C VAL A 410 4.93 11.61 -5.56
N ILE A 411 4.77 12.83 -5.04
CA ILE A 411 3.48 13.38 -4.57
C ILE A 411 3.02 14.43 -5.60
N LEU A 412 1.77 14.34 -6.03
CA LEU A 412 1.11 15.28 -6.94
C LEU A 412 0.05 16.05 -6.15
N ARG A 413 0.12 17.38 -6.22
CA ARG A 413 -0.75 18.28 -5.44
C ARG A 413 -1.44 19.33 -6.30
N ASP A 414 -2.74 19.52 -6.04
CA ASP A 414 -3.54 20.65 -6.52
C ASP A 414 -3.57 20.79 -8.06
N SER A 415 -3.94 19.70 -8.73
CA SER A 415 -4.13 19.69 -10.20
C SER A 415 -5.20 20.70 -10.64
N ASN A 416 -5.06 21.23 -11.85
CA ASN A 416 -6.02 22.14 -12.48
C ASN A 416 -7.00 21.41 -13.45
N TRP A 417 -6.82 20.10 -13.64
CA TRP A 417 -7.66 19.18 -14.45
C TRP A 417 -7.42 17.73 -13.99
N TRP A 418 -7.79 16.72 -14.78
CA TRP A 418 -7.38 15.32 -14.62
C TRP A 418 -5.91 15.23 -14.22
N SER A 419 -5.65 14.62 -13.07
CA SER A 419 -4.38 14.80 -12.37
C SER A 419 -3.24 14.11 -13.10
N ILE A 420 -3.48 12.87 -13.53
CA ILE A 420 -2.52 12.04 -14.24
C ILE A 420 -3.23 11.43 -15.44
N THR A 421 -2.85 11.85 -16.64
CA THR A 421 -3.39 11.30 -17.88
C THR A 421 -2.34 10.48 -18.61
N ALA A 422 -2.78 9.36 -19.19
CA ALA A 422 -1.98 8.56 -20.09
C ALA A 422 -2.81 8.17 -21.31
N PHE A 423 -2.45 8.71 -22.47
CA PHE A 423 -3.14 8.47 -23.73
C PHE A 423 -2.32 7.53 -24.63
N ASN A 424 -2.88 6.37 -24.97
CA ASN A 424 -2.29 5.38 -25.89
C ASN A 424 -0.84 5.00 -25.53
N CYS A 425 -0.58 4.84 -24.24
CA CYS A 425 0.72 4.43 -23.73
C CYS A 425 0.77 2.91 -23.45
N VAL A 426 1.98 2.34 -23.53
CA VAL A 426 2.23 0.91 -23.34
C VAL A 426 3.34 0.68 -22.30
N ASN A 427 3.20 -0.33 -21.44
CA ASN A 427 4.18 -0.67 -20.41
C ASN A 427 4.39 0.49 -19.42
N LEU A 428 3.36 0.79 -18.63
CA LEU A 428 3.41 1.81 -17.59
C LEU A 428 3.51 1.16 -16.21
N HIS A 429 4.37 1.72 -15.36
CA HIS A 429 4.46 1.31 -13.96
C HIS A 429 4.41 2.52 -13.03
N TYR A 430 3.34 2.63 -12.27
CA TYR A 430 3.18 3.59 -11.19
C TYR A 430 3.33 2.85 -9.86
N ASN A 431 4.29 3.29 -9.03
CA ASN A 431 4.54 2.72 -7.71
C ASN A 431 4.59 3.84 -6.66
N ASN A 432 3.87 3.70 -5.55
CA ASN A 432 3.96 4.64 -4.43
C ASN A 432 3.72 6.12 -4.81
N VAL A 433 2.84 6.35 -5.79
CA VAL A 433 2.42 7.69 -6.24
C VAL A 433 1.26 8.18 -5.37
N LYS A 434 1.23 9.49 -5.10
CA LYS A 434 0.20 10.10 -4.26
C LYS A 434 -0.47 11.25 -4.99
N THR A 435 -1.80 11.27 -5.06
CA THR A 435 -2.57 12.45 -5.44
C THR A 435 -3.30 12.98 -4.22
N ILE A 436 -3.09 14.27 -3.90
CA ILE A 436 -3.70 14.92 -2.75
C ILE A 436 -3.98 16.39 -3.05
N GLY A 437 -4.95 16.99 -2.37
CA GLY A 437 -5.32 18.38 -2.61
C GLY A 437 -6.10 18.58 -3.91
N MET A 438 -6.84 17.57 -4.34
CA MET A 438 -7.63 17.58 -5.57
C MET A 438 -9.05 18.02 -5.23
N TRP A 439 -9.27 19.33 -5.23
CA TRP A 439 -10.55 19.93 -4.83
C TRP A 439 -11.32 20.53 -6.00
N ARG A 440 -10.64 20.83 -7.10
CA ARG A 440 -11.21 21.46 -8.29
C ARG A 440 -12.10 20.47 -9.06
N TYR A 441 -13.07 20.99 -9.81
CA TYR A 441 -13.90 20.16 -10.69
C TYR A 441 -13.03 19.39 -11.70
N ASN A 442 -13.38 18.12 -11.96
CA ASN A 442 -12.64 17.22 -12.83
C ASN A 442 -11.16 17.08 -12.45
N THR A 443 -10.87 16.97 -11.15
CA THR A 443 -9.54 16.55 -10.68
C THR A 443 -9.54 15.06 -10.40
N ASP A 444 -9.79 14.30 -11.46
CA ASP A 444 -9.70 12.85 -11.55
C ASP A 444 -8.27 12.41 -11.18
N GLY A 445 -8.10 11.15 -10.77
CA GLY A 445 -6.82 10.61 -10.34
C GLY A 445 -5.96 10.14 -11.50
N PHE A 446 -6.03 8.83 -11.78
CA PHE A 446 -5.41 8.20 -12.94
C PHE A 446 -6.44 7.98 -14.05
N ASP A 447 -6.24 8.65 -15.18
CA ASP A 447 -6.99 8.46 -16.41
C ASP A 447 -6.15 7.72 -17.44
N PHE A 448 -6.43 6.43 -17.60
CA PHE A 448 -5.79 5.59 -18.60
C PHE A 448 -6.66 5.50 -19.84
N VAL A 449 -6.26 6.17 -20.92
CA VAL A 449 -7.02 6.24 -22.17
C VAL A 449 -6.37 5.35 -23.23
N ASN A 450 -7.03 4.25 -23.58
CA ASN A 450 -6.54 3.28 -24.59
C ASN A 450 -5.11 2.74 -24.30
N CYS A 451 -4.77 2.55 -23.03
CA CYS A 451 -3.46 2.06 -22.59
C CYS A 451 -3.38 0.52 -22.49
N GLN A 452 -2.16 -0.02 -22.53
CA GLN A 452 -1.91 -1.47 -22.41
C GLN A 452 -0.72 -1.78 -21.50
N ASN A 453 -0.78 -2.90 -20.79
CA ASN A 453 0.26 -3.38 -19.87
C ASN A 453 0.58 -2.32 -18.80
N VAL A 454 -0.39 -2.05 -17.94
CA VAL A 454 -0.30 -1.03 -16.90
C VAL A 454 -0.29 -1.66 -15.52
N ARG A 455 0.66 -1.24 -14.69
CA ARG A 455 0.73 -1.63 -13.28
C ARG A 455 0.67 -0.39 -12.39
N VAL A 456 -0.29 -0.36 -11.47
CA VAL A 456 -0.43 0.67 -10.43
C VAL A 456 -0.32 -0.02 -9.07
N THR A 457 0.71 0.30 -8.29
CA THR A 457 1.01 -0.38 -7.02
C THR A 457 1.29 0.57 -5.88
N ASN A 458 0.80 0.24 -4.69
CA ASN A 458 1.14 0.95 -3.45
C ASN A 458 0.81 2.45 -3.48
N CYS A 459 -0.16 2.90 -4.28
CA CYS A 459 -0.50 4.31 -4.46
C CYS A 459 -1.56 4.78 -3.44
N PHE A 460 -1.60 6.09 -3.19
CA PHE A 460 -2.69 6.74 -2.48
C PHE A 460 -3.33 7.79 -3.37
N LEU A 461 -4.65 7.80 -3.46
CA LEU A 461 -5.35 8.79 -4.25
C LEU A 461 -6.53 9.36 -3.47
N ARG A 462 -6.51 10.68 -3.25
CA ARG A 462 -7.68 11.45 -2.83
C ARG A 462 -8.01 12.47 -3.89
N ASN A 463 -9.09 12.21 -4.61
CA ASN A 463 -9.47 12.95 -5.80
C ASN A 463 -10.89 13.50 -5.67
N PHE A 464 -11.13 14.65 -6.32
CA PHE A 464 -12.47 15.18 -6.33
C PHE A 464 -13.38 14.29 -7.16
N ASP A 465 -12.97 13.91 -8.36
CA ASP A 465 -13.78 13.12 -9.30
C ASP A 465 -13.29 11.64 -9.36
N ASP A 466 -13.55 10.94 -10.48
CA ASP A 466 -13.10 9.56 -10.74
C ASP A 466 -11.63 9.32 -10.34
N VAL A 467 -11.35 8.27 -9.57
CA VAL A 467 -10.03 8.12 -8.92
C VAL A 467 -9.05 7.27 -9.72
N ILE A 468 -9.41 6.02 -10.03
CA ILE A 468 -8.67 5.20 -10.99
C ILE A 468 -9.64 4.77 -12.06
N VAL A 469 -9.45 5.29 -13.26
CA VAL A 469 -10.40 5.10 -14.35
C VAL A 469 -9.72 4.62 -15.62
N LEU A 470 -10.29 3.57 -16.19
CA LEU A 470 -9.90 3.01 -17.47
C LEU A 470 -10.90 3.49 -18.52
N LYS A 471 -10.41 4.27 -19.48
CA LYS A 471 -11.21 4.91 -20.53
C LYS A 471 -10.70 4.54 -21.91
N GLY A 472 -11.57 4.77 -22.89
CA GLY A 472 -11.29 4.61 -24.30
C GLY A 472 -12.02 5.71 -25.04
N LEU A 473 -11.29 6.51 -25.81
CA LEU A 473 -11.82 7.69 -26.46
C LEU A 473 -11.41 7.70 -27.93
N ARG A 474 -12.26 8.29 -28.80
CA ARG A 474 -11.77 8.83 -30.08
C ARG A 474 -11.11 10.16 -29.78
N VAL A 475 -9.79 10.21 -29.97
CA VAL A 475 -9.02 11.42 -29.77
C VAL A 475 -8.67 12.01 -31.13
N GLU A 476 -8.88 13.32 -31.27
CA GLU A 476 -8.44 14.10 -32.41
C GLU A 476 -7.32 15.03 -31.96
N GLN A 477 -6.21 15.08 -32.72
CA GLN A 477 -5.20 16.10 -32.56
C GLN A 477 -5.64 17.35 -33.29
N ASN A 478 -5.69 18.48 -32.58
CA ASN A 478 -5.95 19.78 -33.17
C ASN A 478 -4.63 20.57 -33.26
N ASP A 479 -4.21 20.92 -34.47
CA ASP A 479 -3.03 21.76 -34.71
C ASP A 479 -3.37 23.25 -34.86
N GLY A 480 -4.61 23.63 -34.52
CA GLY A 480 -5.15 24.98 -34.67
C GLY A 480 -5.69 25.28 -36.07
N ALA A 481 -5.41 24.44 -37.08
CA ALA A 481 -5.90 24.58 -38.44
C ALA A 481 -6.74 23.38 -38.92
N SER A 482 -6.55 22.21 -38.32
CA SER A 482 -7.20 20.96 -38.65
C SER A 482 -7.29 20.03 -37.44
N ARG A 483 -8.29 19.13 -37.47
CA ARG A 483 -8.44 18.04 -36.51
C ARG A 483 -8.09 16.72 -37.20
N THR A 484 -7.05 16.05 -36.71
CA THR A 484 -6.58 14.78 -37.25
C THR A 484 -6.90 13.66 -36.27
N PRO A 485 -7.73 12.66 -36.65
CA PRO A 485 -8.00 11.51 -35.80
C PRO A 485 -6.72 10.75 -35.46
N LEU A 486 -6.47 10.53 -34.17
CA LEU A 486 -5.30 9.77 -33.70
C LEU A 486 -5.53 8.25 -33.72
N CYS A 487 -6.76 7.82 -34.04
CA CYS A 487 -7.16 6.43 -34.23
C CYS A 487 -6.92 5.53 -33.00
N TYR A 488 -6.90 6.11 -31.78
CA TYR A 488 -6.71 5.37 -30.53
C TYR A 488 -7.84 4.39 -30.26
N GLU A 489 -9.02 4.63 -30.84
CA GLU A 489 -10.15 3.72 -30.74
C GLU A 489 -9.86 2.31 -31.26
N ARG A 490 -8.79 2.12 -32.07
CA ARG A 490 -8.35 0.80 -32.54
C ARG A 490 -7.54 0.02 -31.51
N MET A 491 -7.21 0.64 -30.39
CA MET A 491 -6.37 0.07 -29.32
C MET A 491 -7.25 -0.38 -28.16
N ASN A 492 -7.12 -1.65 -27.79
CA ASN A 492 -7.79 -2.22 -26.63
C ASN A 492 -7.21 -1.67 -25.32
N VAL A 493 -8.04 -1.68 -24.28
CA VAL A 493 -7.60 -1.42 -22.89
C VAL A 493 -7.35 -2.77 -22.24
N GLN A 494 -6.09 -3.19 -22.13
CA GLN A 494 -5.80 -4.56 -21.72
C GLN A 494 -4.57 -4.73 -20.85
N ASN A 495 -4.59 -5.81 -20.04
CA ASN A 495 -3.52 -6.21 -19.14
C ASN A 495 -3.22 -5.14 -18.08
N PHE A 496 -4.16 -4.96 -17.15
CA PHE A 496 -4.02 -4.04 -16.01
C PHE A 496 -3.88 -4.79 -14.70
N LEU A 497 -2.98 -4.30 -13.85
CA LEU A 497 -2.89 -4.68 -12.45
C LEU A 497 -2.89 -3.42 -11.56
N VAL A 498 -3.97 -3.23 -10.81
CA VAL A 498 -4.05 -2.25 -9.72
C VAL A 498 -3.95 -3.01 -8.40
N GLU A 499 -2.95 -2.72 -7.59
CA GLU A 499 -2.64 -3.51 -6.40
C GLU A 499 -2.20 -2.65 -5.21
N ASN A 500 -2.67 -3.00 -4.00
CA ASN A 500 -2.25 -2.36 -2.74
C ASN A 500 -2.49 -0.83 -2.71
N CYS A 501 -3.55 -0.33 -3.33
CA CYS A 501 -3.83 1.10 -3.40
C CYS A 501 -4.86 1.53 -2.35
N VAL A 502 -4.72 2.76 -1.84
CA VAL A 502 -5.68 3.40 -0.93
C VAL A 502 -6.41 4.52 -1.69
N ILE A 503 -7.73 4.45 -1.73
CA ILE A 503 -8.59 5.26 -2.60
C ILE A 503 -9.55 6.10 -1.75
N TRP A 504 -9.69 7.37 -2.11
CA TRP A 504 -10.67 8.29 -1.55
C TRP A 504 -11.27 9.11 -2.69
N CYS A 505 -12.55 8.87 -2.95
CA CYS A 505 -13.33 9.54 -3.97
C CYS A 505 -14.30 10.52 -3.29
N ASP A 506 -14.12 11.83 -3.54
CA ASP A 506 -15.01 12.88 -2.99
C ASP A 506 -16.27 13.09 -3.87
N TRP A 507 -16.25 12.66 -5.14
CA TRP A 507 -17.30 12.65 -6.17
C TRP A 507 -16.92 11.64 -7.27
N GLY A 508 -17.88 11.00 -7.94
CA GLY A 508 -17.61 10.08 -9.06
C GLY A 508 -17.32 8.63 -8.64
N GLY A 509 -16.50 7.91 -9.39
CA GLY A 509 -16.16 6.49 -9.16
C GLY A 509 -14.81 6.25 -8.47
N GLY A 510 -14.76 5.25 -7.59
CA GLY A 510 -13.52 4.83 -6.93
C GLY A 510 -12.58 4.07 -7.88
N LEU A 511 -12.96 2.83 -8.23
CA LEU A 511 -12.30 2.02 -9.25
C LEU A 511 -13.28 1.85 -10.42
N GLU A 512 -13.07 2.60 -11.50
CA GLU A 512 -14.03 2.75 -12.59
C GLU A 512 -13.50 2.24 -13.94
N LEU A 513 -14.39 1.66 -14.72
CA LEU A 513 -14.24 1.46 -16.16
C LEU A 513 -15.28 2.37 -16.85
N GLY A 514 -14.83 3.30 -17.68
CA GLY A 514 -15.68 4.24 -18.42
C GLY A 514 -15.73 5.67 -17.85
N ALA A 515 -16.75 6.48 -18.11
CA ALA A 515 -17.92 6.18 -18.94
C ALA A 515 -17.56 5.92 -20.42
N GLU A 516 -16.54 6.62 -20.94
CA GLU A 516 -16.07 6.48 -22.32
C GLU A 516 -15.39 5.11 -22.51
N THR A 517 -16.01 4.22 -23.30
CA THR A 517 -15.49 2.87 -23.54
C THR A 517 -15.24 2.57 -25.02
N VAL A 518 -14.70 3.54 -25.73
CA VAL A 518 -14.35 3.44 -27.16
C VAL A 518 -13.05 2.64 -27.32
N ALA A 519 -13.22 1.32 -27.40
CA ALA A 519 -12.25 0.34 -27.88
C ALA A 519 -13.03 -0.88 -28.37
N ASP A 520 -12.35 -1.86 -28.97
CA ASP A 520 -13.03 -3.12 -29.31
C ASP A 520 -13.18 -4.01 -28.06
N GLU A 521 -12.15 -4.08 -27.21
CA GLU A 521 -12.18 -4.87 -25.96
C GLU A 521 -11.49 -4.18 -24.79
N TYR A 522 -12.03 -4.46 -23.60
CA TYR A 522 -11.40 -4.21 -22.30
C TYR A 522 -11.17 -5.57 -21.64
N CYS A 523 -9.93 -6.03 -21.50
CA CYS A 523 -9.69 -7.40 -21.06
C CYS A 523 -8.43 -7.61 -20.21
N ASN A 524 -8.46 -8.67 -19.39
CA ASN A 524 -7.40 -9.04 -18.45
C ASN A 524 -7.10 -7.90 -17.45
N LEU A 525 -8.11 -7.55 -16.68
CA LEU A 525 -8.07 -6.44 -15.72
C LEU A 525 -8.15 -6.99 -14.30
N VAL A 526 -7.16 -6.67 -13.46
CA VAL A 526 -7.12 -7.13 -12.08
C VAL A 526 -6.94 -5.95 -11.14
N PHE A 527 -7.88 -5.79 -10.21
CA PHE A 527 -7.79 -4.88 -9.08
C PHE A 527 -7.71 -5.74 -7.82
N ARG A 528 -6.67 -5.58 -6.99
CA ARG A 528 -6.55 -6.39 -5.77
C ARG A 528 -5.93 -5.71 -4.58
N ASN A 529 -6.32 -6.15 -3.39
CA ASN A 529 -5.78 -5.67 -2.11
C ASN A 529 -5.90 -4.14 -1.93
N CYS A 530 -6.96 -3.53 -2.45
CA CYS A 530 -7.18 -2.08 -2.33
C CYS A 530 -8.11 -1.74 -1.16
N ASP A 531 -7.87 -0.58 -0.56
CA ASP A 531 -8.66 -0.02 0.53
C ASP A 531 -9.36 1.26 0.03
N ILE A 532 -10.67 1.21 -0.15
CA ILE A 532 -11.50 2.36 -0.55
C ILE A 532 -12.06 2.99 0.72
N LEU A 533 -11.48 4.11 1.14
CA LEU A 533 -11.82 4.80 2.38
C LEU A 533 -13.14 5.55 2.28
N ARG A 534 -13.44 6.08 1.09
CA ARG A 534 -14.69 6.79 0.74
C ARG A 534 -14.97 6.64 -0.74
N ASN A 535 -16.25 6.56 -1.08
CA ASN A 535 -16.74 6.58 -2.45
C ASN A 535 -18.04 7.37 -2.56
N ASP A 536 -18.37 7.80 -3.78
CA ASP A 536 -19.59 8.55 -4.06
C ASP A 536 -20.54 7.82 -5.00
N MET A 537 -20.32 7.75 -6.31
CA MET A 537 -21.27 7.11 -7.23
C MET A 537 -21.14 5.57 -7.29
N GLY A 538 -19.99 5.04 -6.86
CA GLY A 538 -19.75 3.61 -6.76
C GLY A 538 -18.31 3.28 -6.40
N ALA A 539 -18.11 2.29 -5.52
CA ALA A 539 -16.76 1.87 -5.15
C ALA A 539 -16.10 1.04 -6.28
N LEU A 540 -16.81 0.03 -6.78
CA LEU A 540 -16.40 -0.83 -7.90
C LEU A 540 -17.38 -0.65 -9.06
N ARG A 541 -17.04 0.22 -10.01
CA ARG A 541 -17.99 0.73 -11.00
C ARG A 541 -17.61 0.30 -12.42
N ILE A 542 -18.59 -0.24 -13.13
CA ILE A 542 -18.50 -0.50 -14.58
C ILE A 542 -19.56 0.37 -15.26
N HIS A 543 -19.11 1.41 -15.95
CA HIS A 543 -19.96 2.33 -16.67
C HIS A 543 -19.66 2.21 -18.17
N SER A 544 -20.37 1.30 -18.85
CA SER A 544 -20.10 0.99 -20.25
C SER A 544 -20.93 1.91 -21.16
N GLY A 545 -20.25 2.93 -21.70
CA GLY A 545 -20.85 3.98 -22.53
C GLY A 545 -20.85 3.73 -24.04
N ASP A 546 -19.95 2.86 -24.49
CA ASP A 546 -19.57 2.68 -25.90
C ASP A 546 -19.22 1.20 -26.18
N ARG A 547 -18.53 0.94 -27.30
CA ARG A 547 -18.60 -0.37 -27.98
C ARG A 547 -17.74 -1.48 -27.40
N ALA A 548 -16.90 -1.18 -26.41
CA ALA A 548 -16.00 -2.17 -25.84
C ALA A 548 -16.76 -3.38 -25.29
N VAL A 549 -16.28 -4.57 -25.64
CA VAL A 549 -16.61 -5.79 -24.93
C VAL A 549 -15.69 -5.88 -23.71
N ILE A 550 -16.24 -5.80 -22.51
CA ILE A 550 -15.51 -5.82 -21.24
C ILE A 550 -15.57 -7.22 -20.65
N HIS A 551 -14.41 -7.88 -20.47
CA HIS A 551 -14.37 -9.24 -19.93
C HIS A 551 -13.05 -9.64 -19.28
N HIS A 552 -13.03 -10.77 -18.54
CA HIS A 552 -11.90 -11.18 -17.71
C HIS A 552 -11.47 -10.08 -16.73
N LEU A 553 -12.44 -9.58 -15.96
CA LEU A 553 -12.25 -8.54 -14.95
C LEU A 553 -12.33 -9.17 -13.56
N THR A 554 -11.33 -8.93 -12.73
CA THR A 554 -11.29 -9.43 -11.35
C THR A 554 -11.06 -8.30 -10.36
N TYR A 555 -11.95 -8.20 -9.37
CA TYR A 555 -11.74 -7.44 -8.14
C TYR A 555 -11.50 -8.44 -7.00
N GLU A 556 -10.35 -8.44 -6.36
CA GLU A 556 -10.00 -9.41 -5.32
C GLU A 556 -9.49 -8.74 -4.03
N ASN A 557 -10.01 -9.12 -2.86
CA ASN A 557 -9.61 -8.57 -1.57
C ASN A 557 -9.72 -7.04 -1.50
N ILE A 558 -10.89 -6.51 -1.86
CA ILE A 558 -11.16 -5.07 -1.76
C ILE A 558 -11.87 -4.78 -0.45
N ASN A 559 -11.39 -3.78 0.28
CA ASN A 559 -12.03 -3.24 1.47
C ASN A 559 -12.71 -1.92 1.11
N VAL A 560 -13.96 -1.72 1.53
CA VAL A 560 -14.73 -0.49 1.28
C VAL A 560 -15.30 0.01 2.60
N GLU A 561 -15.11 1.29 2.88
CA GLU A 561 -15.49 1.90 4.16
C GLU A 561 -16.64 2.92 3.99
N TYR A 562 -17.61 2.88 4.90
CA TYR A 562 -18.75 3.79 4.97
C TYR A 562 -18.80 4.44 6.33
N SER A 563 -18.86 5.78 6.36
CA SER A 563 -18.92 6.51 7.61
C SER A 563 -20.18 7.32 7.78
N ARG A 564 -20.68 7.43 9.02
CA ARG A 564 -21.82 8.28 9.38
C ARG A 564 -21.57 9.77 9.18
N TYR A 565 -20.33 10.17 8.92
CA TYR A 565 -19.95 11.54 8.58
C TYR A 565 -20.08 11.86 7.09
N ASP A 566 -20.24 10.85 6.23
CA ASP A 566 -20.48 11.08 4.82
C ASP A 566 -21.90 11.54 4.57
N ARG A 567 -22.07 12.33 3.50
CA ARG A 567 -23.32 12.97 3.13
C ARG A 567 -23.55 12.79 1.64
N ALA A 568 -24.82 12.80 1.24
CA ALA A 568 -25.21 12.52 -0.13
C ALA A 568 -24.70 13.60 -1.11
N PRO A 569 -24.32 13.23 -2.34
CA PRO A 569 -23.91 14.17 -3.36
C PRO A 569 -25.09 15.00 -3.82
N MET A 570 -24.81 16.23 -4.22
CA MET A 570 -25.82 17.12 -4.81
C MET A 570 -25.26 17.78 -6.06
N MET A 571 -26.09 17.87 -7.09
CA MET A 571 -25.81 18.71 -8.25
C MET A 571 -26.18 20.17 -7.95
N GLN A 572 -25.22 21.07 -8.12
CA GLN A 572 -25.37 22.51 -8.02
C GLN A 572 -26.08 23.04 -9.28
N THR A 573 -27.34 23.44 -9.13
CA THR A 573 -28.18 23.89 -10.25
C THR A 573 -28.03 25.38 -10.60
N SER A 574 -27.48 26.20 -9.70
CA SER A 574 -27.14 27.62 -9.93
C SER A 574 -25.99 28.07 -9.03
N ASP A 575 -25.41 29.25 -9.29
CA ASP A 575 -24.29 29.80 -8.52
C ASP A 575 -24.67 30.08 -7.05
N GLU A 576 -25.95 30.37 -6.78
CA GLU A 576 -26.52 30.63 -5.46
C GLU A 576 -26.96 29.37 -4.72
N ALA A 577 -27.06 28.23 -5.41
CA ALA A 577 -27.48 26.98 -4.80
C ALA A 577 -26.49 26.55 -3.71
N LYS A 578 -27.03 26.06 -2.60
CA LYS A 578 -26.25 25.63 -1.43
C LYS A 578 -26.26 24.12 -1.30
N TYR A 579 -25.21 23.60 -0.68
CA TYR A 579 -25.16 22.21 -0.27
C TYR A 579 -25.96 22.04 1.03
N GLU A 580 -27.13 21.43 0.92
CA GLU A 580 -28.08 21.19 2.02
C GLU A 580 -28.56 19.73 1.91
N PRO A 581 -27.69 18.75 2.21
CA PRO A 581 -28.08 17.33 2.17
C PRO A 581 -29.07 17.06 3.31
N ASP A 582 -29.84 15.99 3.18
CA ASP A 582 -30.55 15.44 4.33
C ASP A 582 -29.56 14.84 5.36
N ASP A 583 -30.07 14.56 6.57
CA ASP A 583 -29.28 13.96 7.65
C ASP A 583 -29.23 12.43 7.57
N MET A 584 -29.65 11.82 6.46
CA MET A 584 -29.67 10.36 6.32
C MET A 584 -28.26 9.81 6.07
N LEU A 585 -28.05 8.54 6.46
CA LEU A 585 -26.83 7.84 6.15
C LEU A 585 -26.70 7.64 4.65
N TYR A 586 -25.70 8.28 4.04
CA TYR A 586 -25.44 8.14 2.62
C TYR A 586 -24.74 6.80 2.34
N THR A 587 -25.41 5.93 1.60
CA THR A 587 -24.93 4.56 1.32
C THR A 587 -24.80 4.33 -0.19
N PRO A 588 -23.70 4.80 -0.80
CA PRO A 588 -23.46 4.56 -2.22
C PRO A 588 -23.16 3.09 -2.54
N ALA A 589 -23.34 2.70 -3.80
CA ALA A 589 -23.17 1.31 -4.20
C ALA A 589 -21.74 0.80 -3.97
N VAL A 590 -21.62 -0.41 -3.42
CA VAL A 590 -20.32 -1.07 -3.28
C VAL A 590 -19.88 -1.67 -4.62
N ILE A 591 -20.83 -2.21 -5.37
CA ILE A 591 -20.61 -2.77 -6.70
C ILE A 591 -21.74 -2.25 -7.60
N CYS A 592 -21.39 -1.64 -8.73
CA CYS A 592 -22.38 -1.19 -9.69
C CYS A 592 -21.94 -1.36 -11.13
N GLY A 593 -22.88 -1.77 -11.98
CA GLY A 593 -22.72 -1.89 -13.42
C GLY A 593 -23.88 -1.22 -14.14
N TRP A 594 -23.57 -0.35 -15.10
CA TRP A 594 -24.58 0.30 -15.92
C TRP A 594 -24.10 0.46 -17.36
N MET A 595 -24.92 -0.02 -18.30
CA MET A 595 -24.79 0.27 -19.72
C MET A 595 -25.68 1.45 -20.09
N TYR A 596 -25.09 2.44 -20.76
CA TYR A 596 -25.74 3.71 -21.02
C TYR A 596 -25.25 4.30 -22.35
N CYS A 597 -26.16 4.85 -23.15
CA CYS A 597 -25.78 5.80 -24.21
C CYS A 597 -26.21 7.19 -23.81
N GLY A 598 -25.26 8.12 -23.76
CA GLY A 598 -25.61 9.52 -23.77
C GLY A 598 -24.42 10.45 -23.65
N ARG A 599 -24.46 11.45 -22.77
CA ARG A 599 -23.58 12.64 -22.94
C ARG A 599 -22.08 12.31 -22.95
N TRP A 600 -21.67 11.32 -22.15
CA TRP A 600 -20.28 10.88 -22.04
C TRP A 600 -19.94 9.70 -22.96
N SER A 601 -20.90 9.21 -23.74
CA SER A 601 -20.64 8.23 -24.80
C SER A 601 -20.05 8.95 -26.01
N ASN A 602 -18.92 8.46 -26.51
CA ASN A 602 -18.19 9.09 -27.59
C ASN A 602 -18.55 8.53 -28.98
N ASP A 603 -18.93 7.25 -29.09
CA ASP A 603 -19.44 6.65 -30.33
C ASP A 603 -20.87 6.09 -30.26
N ASN A 604 -21.46 6.00 -29.06
CA ASN A 604 -22.86 5.62 -28.83
C ASN A 604 -23.23 4.25 -29.42
N ILE A 605 -22.26 3.36 -29.56
CA ILE A 605 -22.47 1.96 -29.94
C ILE A 605 -22.20 1.15 -28.69
N LEU A 606 -23.17 0.43 -28.12
CA LEU A 606 -22.90 -0.32 -26.88
C LEU A 606 -22.22 -1.67 -27.15
N GLY A 607 -21.30 -2.02 -26.25
CA GLY A 607 -20.68 -3.34 -26.16
C GLY A 607 -21.42 -4.28 -25.20
N ASN A 608 -20.66 -5.21 -24.61
CA ASN A 608 -21.15 -6.21 -23.65
C ASN A 608 -20.22 -6.30 -22.45
N VAL A 609 -20.72 -6.73 -21.30
CA VAL A 609 -19.90 -6.97 -20.09
C VAL A 609 -20.12 -8.39 -19.61
N TYR A 610 -19.05 -9.20 -19.53
CA TYR A 610 -19.17 -10.56 -19.03
C TYR A 610 -17.91 -11.12 -18.36
N ASP A 611 -18.02 -12.25 -17.66
CA ASP A 611 -16.89 -12.88 -16.97
C ASP A 611 -16.17 -11.92 -16.00
N VAL A 612 -16.98 -11.34 -15.10
CA VAL A 612 -16.53 -10.45 -14.03
C VAL A 612 -16.56 -11.20 -12.71
N THR A 613 -15.45 -11.18 -11.98
CA THR A 613 -15.32 -11.84 -10.67
C THR A 613 -15.04 -10.80 -9.59
N TYR A 614 -15.88 -10.78 -8.56
CA TYR A 614 -15.66 -10.10 -7.30
C TYR A 614 -15.34 -11.16 -6.25
N LYS A 615 -14.16 -11.09 -5.64
CA LYS A 615 -13.70 -12.10 -4.68
C LYS A 615 -13.25 -11.43 -3.39
N ASN A 616 -13.77 -11.88 -2.25
CA ASN A 616 -13.43 -11.35 -0.93
C ASN A 616 -13.60 -9.83 -0.81
N ILE A 617 -14.79 -9.32 -1.17
CA ILE A 617 -15.14 -7.91 -0.98
C ILE A 617 -15.60 -7.70 0.46
N ARG A 618 -14.98 -6.78 1.18
CA ARG A 618 -15.26 -6.53 2.61
C ARG A 618 -15.74 -5.10 2.79
N VAL A 619 -16.91 -4.96 3.37
CA VAL A 619 -17.49 -3.66 3.73
C VAL A 619 -17.34 -3.43 5.22
N TYR A 620 -16.78 -2.28 5.59
CA TYR A 620 -16.74 -1.77 6.95
C TYR A 620 -17.66 -0.55 7.00
N ALA A 621 -18.63 -0.55 7.90
CA ALA A 621 -19.56 0.55 8.02
C ALA A 621 -19.79 0.87 9.50
N ASP A 622 -19.90 2.17 9.81
CA ASP A 622 -20.33 2.64 11.12
C ASP A 622 -21.71 2.04 11.51
N GLU A 623 -22.10 2.16 12.77
CA GLU A 623 -23.40 1.69 13.23
C GLU A 623 -24.56 2.38 12.48
N GLY A 624 -25.60 1.61 12.14
CA GLY A 624 -26.82 2.10 11.49
C GLY A 624 -26.91 1.86 9.98
N PHE A 625 -25.80 1.49 9.34
CA PHE A 625 -25.80 1.14 7.90
C PHE A 625 -26.38 -0.25 7.62
N GLY A 626 -27.09 -0.36 6.49
CA GLY A 626 -27.41 -1.65 5.87
C GLY A 626 -26.30 -2.12 4.92
N VAL A 627 -26.47 -3.31 4.34
CA VAL A 627 -25.59 -3.78 3.26
C VAL A 627 -25.69 -2.78 2.09
N PRO A 628 -24.57 -2.22 1.60
CA PRO A 628 -24.62 -1.24 0.53
C PRO A 628 -25.20 -1.82 -0.77
N PRO A 629 -25.81 -0.97 -1.62
CA PRO A 629 -26.42 -1.43 -2.85
C PRO A 629 -25.45 -2.15 -3.79
N ILE A 630 -25.98 -3.18 -4.46
CA ILE A 630 -25.34 -3.86 -5.57
C ILE A 630 -26.31 -3.87 -6.74
N TYR A 631 -25.91 -3.40 -7.91
CA TYR A 631 -26.79 -3.42 -9.08
C TYR A 631 -26.06 -3.59 -10.41
N PHE A 632 -26.76 -4.20 -11.37
CA PHE A 632 -26.32 -4.34 -12.75
C PHE A 632 -27.48 -4.09 -13.71
N ARG A 633 -27.32 -3.12 -14.61
CA ARG A 633 -28.36 -2.73 -15.58
C ARG A 633 -27.80 -2.78 -17.00
N GLY A 634 -28.20 -3.81 -17.76
CA GLY A 634 -27.95 -3.86 -19.21
C GLY A 634 -28.86 -2.90 -19.97
N ALA A 635 -28.65 -2.75 -21.28
CA ALA A 635 -29.39 -1.80 -22.10
C ALA A 635 -30.38 -2.46 -23.09
N SER A 636 -30.06 -3.66 -23.57
CA SER A 636 -30.86 -4.40 -24.57
C SER A 636 -30.54 -5.90 -24.50
N PRO A 637 -31.27 -6.78 -25.22
CA PRO A 637 -30.92 -8.19 -25.30
C PRO A 637 -29.51 -8.46 -25.85
N GLU A 638 -28.99 -7.57 -26.71
CA GLU A 638 -27.67 -7.64 -27.33
C GLU A 638 -26.56 -6.94 -26.53
N ASN A 639 -26.93 -6.12 -25.53
CA ASN A 639 -26.04 -5.32 -24.69
C ASN A 639 -26.34 -5.59 -23.22
N ARG A 640 -25.67 -6.62 -22.68
CA ARG A 640 -26.00 -7.21 -21.38
C ARG A 640 -24.79 -7.35 -20.45
N PHE A 641 -25.09 -7.37 -19.15
CA PHE A 641 -24.20 -7.97 -18.15
C PHE A 641 -24.45 -9.48 -18.10
N ASP A 642 -23.41 -10.31 -18.06
CA ASP A 642 -23.56 -11.77 -17.96
C ASP A 642 -22.39 -12.45 -17.24
N ARG A 643 -22.62 -13.63 -16.66
CA ARG A 643 -21.59 -14.42 -15.95
C ARG A 643 -20.80 -13.61 -14.91
N ILE A 644 -21.55 -12.94 -14.04
CA ILE A 644 -20.98 -12.20 -12.91
C ILE A 644 -20.86 -13.15 -11.71
N THR A 645 -19.68 -13.24 -11.10
CA THR A 645 -19.46 -14.04 -9.89
C THR A 645 -19.12 -13.12 -8.73
N ILE A 646 -19.83 -13.26 -7.61
CA ILE A 646 -19.50 -12.64 -6.33
C ILE A 646 -19.20 -13.79 -5.35
N ASP A 647 -17.91 -13.99 -5.04
CA ASP A 647 -17.42 -15.04 -4.15
C ASP A 647 -16.85 -14.44 -2.87
N GLY A 648 -17.61 -14.54 -1.77
CA GLY A 648 -17.24 -13.95 -0.49
C GLY A 648 -17.45 -12.44 -0.43
N LEU A 649 -18.68 -12.03 -0.13
CA LEU A 649 -19.02 -10.68 0.31
C LEU A 649 -19.13 -10.66 1.84
N TYR A 650 -18.50 -9.69 2.49
CA TYR A 650 -18.47 -9.54 3.94
C TYR A 650 -18.98 -8.16 4.33
N PHE A 651 -19.80 -8.08 5.37
CA PHE A 651 -20.25 -6.82 5.97
C PHE A 651 -19.92 -6.84 7.46
N ASN A 652 -19.10 -5.90 7.91
CA ASN A 652 -18.60 -5.78 9.28
C ASN A 652 -18.09 -7.12 9.84
N GLY A 653 -17.24 -7.80 9.05
CA GLY A 653 -16.60 -9.08 9.41
C GLY A 653 -17.46 -10.33 9.21
N LYS A 654 -18.78 -10.19 9.00
CA LYS A 654 -19.67 -11.33 8.73
C LYS A 654 -19.73 -11.62 7.23
N ARG A 655 -19.44 -12.87 6.83
CA ARG A 655 -19.72 -13.35 5.45
C ARG A 655 -21.23 -13.38 5.22
N LEU A 656 -21.70 -12.71 4.18
CA LEU A 656 -23.11 -12.68 3.82
C LEU A 656 -23.51 -13.97 3.11
N ALA A 657 -24.68 -14.52 3.45
CA ALA A 657 -25.29 -15.59 2.68
C ALA A 657 -26.02 -15.00 1.47
N ALA A 658 -26.28 -15.80 0.43
CA ALA A 658 -26.99 -15.33 -0.76
C ALA A 658 -28.38 -14.73 -0.45
N ALA A 659 -29.05 -15.21 0.60
CA ALA A 659 -30.34 -14.67 1.04
C ALA A 659 -30.26 -13.29 1.73
N ASP A 660 -29.06 -12.88 2.17
CA ASP A 660 -28.80 -11.61 2.84
C ASP A 660 -28.34 -10.51 1.86
N VAL A 661 -28.19 -10.84 0.57
CA VAL A 661 -27.66 -9.93 -0.46
C VAL A 661 -28.75 -9.65 -1.48
N GLU A 662 -29.19 -8.39 -1.55
CA GLU A 662 -30.07 -7.92 -2.61
C GLU A 662 -29.23 -7.39 -3.77
N ILE A 663 -29.46 -7.95 -4.97
CA ILE A 663 -28.83 -7.48 -6.21
C ILE A 663 -29.93 -6.97 -7.12
N GLU A 664 -29.93 -5.66 -7.36
CA GLU A 664 -30.87 -5.06 -8.30
C GLU A 664 -30.41 -5.34 -9.75
N LYS A 665 -31.34 -5.83 -10.57
CA LYS A 665 -31.08 -6.11 -11.99
C LYS A 665 -32.32 -5.89 -12.85
N ASN A 666 -32.12 -5.52 -14.11
CA ASN A 666 -33.18 -5.44 -15.12
C ASN A 666 -33.22 -6.70 -16.01
N GLU A 667 -34.14 -6.76 -16.98
CA GLU A 667 -34.26 -7.92 -17.88
C GLU A 667 -33.03 -8.19 -18.77
N PHE A 668 -32.10 -7.24 -18.88
CA PHE A 668 -30.88 -7.34 -19.70
C PHE A 668 -29.64 -7.70 -18.88
N THR A 669 -29.84 -8.26 -17.70
CA THR A 669 -28.77 -8.76 -16.84
C THR A 669 -28.95 -10.27 -16.65
N GLY A 670 -27.92 -11.01 -17.06
CA GLY A 670 -27.85 -12.46 -17.07
C GLY A 670 -27.53 -13.12 -15.74
N ASP A 671 -26.68 -14.13 -15.84
CA ASP A 671 -26.34 -14.98 -14.71
C ASP A 671 -25.45 -14.22 -13.72
N ILE A 672 -25.92 -14.14 -12.48
CA ILE A 672 -25.14 -13.65 -11.34
C ILE A 672 -25.08 -14.77 -10.32
N THR A 673 -23.87 -15.22 -10.00
CA THR A 673 -23.62 -16.29 -9.03
C THR A 673 -23.05 -15.72 -7.74
N LEU A 674 -23.74 -15.94 -6.63
CA LEU A 674 -23.27 -15.66 -5.27
C LEU A 674 -22.72 -16.95 -4.65
N LYS A 675 -21.45 -16.94 -4.21
CA LYS A 675 -20.76 -18.08 -3.56
C LYS A 675 -20.35 -17.75 -2.14
#